data_AF-R5PBY8-F1
#
_entry.id   AF-R5PBY8-F1
#
_cell.length_a   1.000
_cell.length_b   1.000
_cell.length_c   1.000
_cell.angle_alpha   90.00
_cell.angle_beta   90.00
_cell.angle_gamma   90.00
#
_symmetry.space_group_name_H-M   'P 1'
#
loop_
_entity.id
_entity.type
_entity.pdbx_description
1 polymer ?
#
loop_
_entity_poly.entity_id
_entity_poly.type
_entity_poly.pdbx_seq_one_letter_code
_entity_poly.pdbx_strand_id
1 'polypeptide(L)'
;MRILIEEYQYNVADIKSILYGIDALENVEGKVSVHYVGYFYNTLLKDCVFILPKVLLKDVEGQELVFGKYKPEGIANLDETNPLDAVERNFLYKFAVWIYRAIVVYKNDKRNDTDIVYHSQIAQVGNGQRRLSNTYLDILLSLLQFNRNNQSFFFFIVKNLHSGLNKINWTRTIGTQAAIVQDGRPIYLNPVNKKRQINFDEELLVIFFSILNYIGETYGFPKEICCQFQLITGKKFETYLNGFGKTRLRQIKYKYFSDKALQLWQLCYAFFDEARQVFITTEQKEYLLVKNFYIVFEAIIDELIGDNPLPDGMEKKQEDGKIVDHLFTAKSLIENENKQTYYIGDSKYYKMGHELGSESIYKQYTYARNVIQWNLDIFNSGKTTESGIRLRDDVTEGYNIIPNFFVSAKMDESFNYTNDGIEKTDRKKNRHKQMQFHNRLFDRDTLLLFHYDVNFLFVLSLYARNNTGQKTQWKHNIRERFRTEIQEWLQLDYDFYAMKAHPDVNGEEYIKTHFKELLGKVYTPFTDESVYSLALDTTTEVNKAENEQLLSELKKYFFVADCRLGEHPDKVLQKPISEGYLPVADATKDGVLMVMMENYEGKKQKFLPTGKLAVGIKYTRDGIEIAENLQSIGYVLFHTRKDVGQHLFRVKSVQLIKSVDDLPAGIYRNVSTTEMYVVVDIDTSSEMDASEMHSSRKAYTPNTRYDAQFINSSQLKSMK
;
A
#
# COMPACT_ATOMS: atom_id res chain seq x y z
N MET A 1 5.84 -34.36 23.39
CA MET A 1 5.03 -33.31 22.72
C MET A 1 4.13 -33.98 21.70
N ARG A 2 2.86 -33.56 21.61
CA ARG A 2 1.92 -34.03 20.58
C ARG A 2 1.61 -32.93 19.58
N ILE A 3 1.38 -33.30 18.33
CA ILE A 3 1.02 -32.39 17.24
C ILE A 3 -0.29 -32.86 16.60
N LEU A 4 -1.18 -31.90 16.34
CA LEU A 4 -2.35 -32.06 15.48
C LEU A 4 -2.34 -30.94 14.44
N ILE A 5 -3.02 -31.15 13.32
CA ILE A 5 -3.17 -30.15 12.25
C ILE A 5 -4.64 -29.74 12.16
N GLU A 6 -4.86 -28.43 12.08
CA GLU A 6 -6.17 -27.82 11.84
C GLU A 6 -6.87 -28.40 10.59
N GLU A 7 -8.18 -28.65 10.69
CA GLU A 7 -9.05 -29.16 9.61
C GLU A 7 -8.64 -30.50 8.96
N TYR A 8 -7.62 -31.18 9.49
CA TYR A 8 -7.31 -32.55 9.08
C TYR A 8 -8.31 -33.53 9.71
N GLN A 9 -8.69 -34.56 8.96
CA GLN A 9 -9.67 -35.57 9.37
C GLN A 9 -8.97 -36.76 10.04
N TYR A 10 -8.97 -36.80 11.37
CA TYR A 10 -8.40 -37.89 12.15
C TYR A 10 -9.47 -38.94 12.49
N ASN A 11 -9.06 -40.21 12.65
CA ASN A 11 -9.96 -41.21 13.26
C ASN A 11 -10.06 -40.96 14.77
N VAL A 12 -11.28 -40.98 15.31
CA VAL A 12 -11.54 -40.73 16.75
C VAL A 12 -10.71 -41.67 17.63
N ALA A 13 -10.61 -42.95 17.27
CA ALA A 13 -9.89 -43.96 18.03
C ALA A 13 -8.41 -43.59 18.28
N ASP A 14 -7.78 -42.91 17.31
CA ASP A 14 -6.35 -42.62 17.32
C ASP A 14 -6.02 -41.38 18.17
N ILE A 15 -6.95 -40.41 18.25
CA ILE A 15 -6.71 -39.10 18.88
C ILE A 15 -7.56 -38.80 20.12
N LYS A 16 -8.47 -39.70 20.52
CA LYS A 16 -9.34 -39.51 21.69
C LYS A 16 -8.58 -39.16 22.97
N SER A 17 -7.43 -39.79 23.20
CA SER A 17 -6.58 -39.51 24.36
C SER A 17 -5.87 -38.16 24.25
N ILE A 18 -5.56 -37.70 23.03
CA ILE A 18 -4.87 -36.44 22.73
C ILE A 18 -5.83 -35.25 22.86
N LEU A 19 -7.10 -35.42 22.46
CA LEU A 19 -8.15 -34.39 22.55
C LEU A 19 -8.79 -34.26 23.94
N TYR A 20 -8.37 -35.07 24.91
CA TYR A 20 -8.95 -35.04 26.26
C TYR A 20 -8.89 -33.63 26.87
N GLY A 21 -10.08 -33.04 27.08
CA GLY A 21 -10.24 -31.69 27.65
C GLY A 21 -10.57 -30.59 26.64
N ILE A 22 -10.75 -30.91 25.35
CA ILE A 22 -11.26 -30.02 24.30
C ILE A 22 -12.51 -30.64 23.68
N ASP A 23 -13.56 -29.83 23.50
CA ASP A 23 -14.73 -30.24 22.73
C ASP A 23 -14.37 -30.26 21.25
N ALA A 24 -14.29 -31.46 20.66
CA ALA A 24 -14.12 -31.66 19.23
C ALA A 24 -15.40 -32.26 18.65
N LEU A 25 -15.80 -31.81 17.45
CA LEU A 25 -17.00 -32.30 16.78
C LEU A 25 -16.71 -33.65 16.13
N GLU A 26 -17.41 -34.70 16.58
CA GLU A 26 -17.38 -36.03 15.96
C GLU A 26 -18.39 -36.08 14.81
N ASN A 27 -17.95 -36.52 13.63
CA ASN A 27 -18.83 -36.79 12.50
C ASN A 27 -19.43 -38.20 12.58
N VAL A 28 -20.54 -38.42 11.86
CA VAL A 28 -21.30 -39.69 11.80
C VAL A 28 -20.42 -40.90 11.39
N GLU A 29 -19.31 -40.65 10.69
CA GLU A 29 -18.35 -41.67 10.24
C GLU A 29 -17.23 -41.99 11.24
N GLY A 30 -17.27 -41.47 12.48
CA GLY A 30 -16.23 -41.72 13.48
C GLY A 30 -14.91 -40.99 13.22
N LYS A 31 -14.95 -39.91 12.44
CA LYS A 31 -13.84 -38.97 12.19
C LYS A 31 -14.05 -37.66 12.93
N VAL A 32 -12.95 -37.01 13.30
CA VAL A 32 -12.93 -35.71 13.97
C VAL A 32 -11.99 -34.76 13.25
N SER A 33 -12.46 -33.53 13.02
CA SER A 33 -11.62 -32.39 12.62
C SER A 33 -11.51 -31.38 13.75
N VAL A 34 -10.30 -30.89 13.96
CA VAL A 34 -10.00 -29.87 14.97
C VAL A 34 -9.91 -28.52 14.27
N HIS A 35 -10.73 -27.55 14.69
CA HIS A 35 -10.74 -26.21 14.11
C HIS A 35 -9.83 -25.23 14.87
N TYR A 36 -9.34 -25.64 16.04
CA TYR A 36 -8.51 -24.81 16.89
C TYR A 36 -7.07 -24.73 16.38
N VAL A 37 -6.40 -23.61 16.62
CA VAL A 37 -4.93 -23.48 16.47
C VAL A 37 -4.35 -22.89 17.74
N GLY A 38 -3.20 -23.42 18.17
CA GLY A 38 -2.50 -22.98 19.38
C GLY A 38 -1.96 -24.15 20.18
N TYR A 39 -1.98 -24.03 21.51
CA TYR A 39 -1.49 -25.09 22.38
C TYR A 39 -2.32 -25.24 23.65
N PHE A 40 -2.29 -26.44 24.21
CA PHE A 40 -2.85 -26.72 25.52
C PHE A 40 -2.12 -27.86 26.22
N TYR A 41 -2.28 -27.91 27.53
CA TYR A 41 -1.79 -29.00 28.34
C TYR A 41 -2.85 -30.10 28.51
N ASN A 42 -2.53 -31.30 28.04
CA ASN A 42 -3.38 -32.46 28.22
C ASN A 42 -3.08 -33.13 29.57
N THR A 43 -4.05 -33.10 30.48
CA THR A 43 -3.91 -33.62 31.84
C THR A 43 -3.84 -35.15 31.91
N LEU A 44 -4.43 -35.85 30.94
CA LEU A 44 -4.42 -37.31 30.86
C LEU A 44 -3.05 -37.84 30.43
N LEU A 45 -2.51 -37.26 29.34
CA LEU A 45 -1.19 -37.61 28.80
C LEU A 45 -0.05 -36.99 29.61
N LYS A 46 -0.35 -36.00 30.44
CA LYS A 46 0.61 -35.14 31.15
C LYS A 46 1.63 -34.50 30.20
N ASP A 47 1.21 -34.18 28.98
CA ASP A 47 2.06 -33.61 27.93
C ASP A 47 1.37 -32.46 27.19
N CYS A 48 2.16 -31.62 26.52
CA CYS A 48 1.65 -30.51 25.72
C CYS A 48 1.21 -30.99 24.33
N VAL A 49 0.06 -30.48 23.88
CA VAL A 49 -0.50 -30.72 22.55
C VAL A 49 -0.50 -29.38 21.81
N PHE A 50 0.12 -29.36 20.62
CA PHE A 50 0.08 -28.23 19.70
C PHE A 50 -0.86 -28.57 18.55
N ILE A 51 -1.73 -27.61 18.21
CA ILE A 51 -2.56 -27.71 17.02
C ILE A 51 -2.07 -26.63 16.05
N LEU A 52 -1.53 -27.07 14.91
CA LEU A 52 -0.82 -26.22 13.97
C LEU A 52 -1.72 -25.85 12.78
N PRO A 53 -1.47 -24.69 12.14
CA PRO A 53 -2.12 -24.24 10.91
C PRO A 53 -2.24 -25.28 9.81
N LYS A 54 -3.39 -25.30 9.12
CA LYS A 54 -3.65 -26.16 7.96
C LYS A 54 -2.77 -25.86 6.74
N VAL A 55 -2.10 -24.71 6.71
CA VAL A 55 -1.16 -24.31 5.64
C VAL A 55 0.03 -25.27 5.55
N LEU A 56 0.30 -26.07 6.59
CA LEU A 56 1.30 -27.14 6.55
C LEU A 56 0.89 -28.36 5.71
N LEU A 57 -0.41 -28.52 5.42
CA LEU A 57 -0.92 -29.61 4.61
C LEU A 57 -0.74 -29.30 3.12
N LYS A 58 -0.17 -30.25 2.40
CA LYS A 58 -0.07 -30.27 0.95
C LYS A 58 -0.82 -31.49 0.44
N ASP A 59 -1.73 -31.28 -0.49
CA ASP A 59 -2.37 -32.39 -1.21
C ASP A 59 -1.39 -32.94 -2.24
N VAL A 60 -1.07 -34.23 -2.10
CA VAL A 60 -0.25 -34.99 -3.03
C VAL A 60 -1.04 -36.24 -3.42
N GLU A 61 -1.47 -36.30 -4.69
CA GLU A 61 -2.22 -37.44 -5.24
C GLU A 61 -3.51 -37.78 -4.45
N GLY A 62 -4.20 -36.78 -3.90
CA GLY A 62 -5.44 -36.96 -3.13
C GLY A 62 -5.20 -37.34 -1.67
N GLN A 63 -3.96 -37.23 -1.18
CA GLN A 63 -3.60 -37.43 0.22
C GLN A 63 -3.07 -36.13 0.83
N GLU A 64 -3.64 -35.71 1.97
CA GLU A 64 -3.15 -34.56 2.72
C GLU A 64 -1.93 -34.94 3.55
N LEU A 65 -0.76 -34.40 3.18
CA LEU A 65 0.52 -34.71 3.81
C LEU A 65 1.17 -33.44 4.38
N VAL A 66 1.78 -33.56 5.56
CA VAL A 66 2.64 -32.53 6.14
C VAL A 66 4.01 -32.58 5.46
N PHE A 67 4.51 -31.41 5.07
CA PHE A 67 5.73 -31.25 4.27
C PHE A 67 5.70 -32.01 2.92
N GLY A 68 4.52 -32.45 2.48
CA GLY A 68 4.36 -33.32 1.30
C GLY A 68 4.94 -34.73 1.47
N LYS A 69 5.31 -35.14 2.69
CA LYS A 69 6.00 -36.42 2.97
C LYS A 69 5.25 -37.31 3.96
N TYR A 70 4.68 -36.72 5.00
CA TYR A 70 4.19 -37.48 6.16
C TYR A 70 2.70 -37.33 6.36
N LYS A 71 2.02 -38.43 6.66
CA LYS A 71 0.63 -38.37 7.12
C LYS A 71 0.58 -37.73 8.52
N PRO A 72 -0.39 -36.83 8.81
CA PRO A 72 -0.48 -36.18 10.12
C PRO A 72 -0.52 -37.13 11.31
N GLU A 73 -1.12 -38.33 11.17
CA GLU A 73 -1.15 -39.37 12.21
C GLU A 73 0.26 -39.89 12.53
N GLY A 74 1.11 -40.02 11.51
CA GLY A 74 2.48 -40.53 11.63
C GLY A 74 3.43 -39.58 12.37
N ILE A 75 3.08 -38.29 12.47
CA ILE A 75 3.88 -37.27 13.17
C ILE A 75 3.21 -36.74 14.44
N ALA A 76 2.03 -37.26 14.79
CA ALA A 76 1.26 -36.78 15.93
C ALA A 76 1.98 -36.95 17.27
N ASN A 77 2.92 -37.90 17.36
CA ASN A 77 3.79 -38.10 18.51
C ASN A 77 5.26 -37.80 18.17
N LEU A 78 5.87 -36.82 18.82
CA LEU A 78 7.29 -36.49 18.66
C LEU A 78 8.17 -37.25 19.65
N ASP A 79 8.14 -38.57 19.59
CA ASP A 79 9.03 -39.45 20.36
C ASP A 79 10.25 -39.91 19.54
N GLU A 80 11.05 -40.84 20.07
CA GLU A 80 12.25 -41.36 19.39
C GLU A 80 11.92 -42.16 18.11
N THR A 81 10.67 -42.61 17.94
CA THR A 81 10.22 -43.36 16.76
C THR A 81 9.61 -42.48 15.67
N ASN A 82 9.59 -41.16 15.88
CA ASN A 82 9.03 -40.21 14.95
C ASN A 82 9.82 -40.15 13.63
N PRO A 83 9.15 -40.08 12.46
CA PRO A 83 9.80 -40.16 11.15
C PRO A 83 10.40 -38.84 10.66
N LEU A 84 10.27 -37.74 11.41
CA LEU A 84 10.80 -36.42 11.05
C LEU A 84 12.31 -36.35 11.26
N ASP A 85 12.99 -35.65 10.36
CA ASP A 85 14.40 -35.38 10.52
C ASP A 85 14.67 -34.28 11.59
N ALA A 86 15.95 -34.06 11.90
CA ALA A 86 16.34 -33.08 12.91
C ALA A 86 16.00 -31.62 12.51
N VAL A 87 15.98 -31.31 11.21
CA VAL A 87 15.68 -29.97 10.69
C VAL A 87 14.18 -29.69 10.78
N GLU A 88 13.35 -30.62 10.31
CA GLU A 88 11.89 -30.57 10.36
C GLU A 88 11.40 -30.52 11.82
N ARG A 89 12.01 -31.32 12.71
CA ARG A 89 11.71 -31.28 14.14
C ARG A 89 12.06 -29.93 14.79
N ASN A 90 13.22 -29.37 14.46
CA ASN A 90 13.62 -28.04 14.96
C ASN A 90 12.66 -26.95 14.44
N PHE A 91 12.30 -27.04 13.15
CA PHE A 91 11.31 -26.15 12.55
C PHE A 91 9.98 -26.17 13.32
N LEU A 92 9.41 -27.35 13.60
CA LEU A 92 8.13 -27.45 14.31
C LEU A 92 8.18 -26.83 15.71
N TYR A 93 9.29 -27.01 16.45
CA TYR A 93 9.46 -26.39 17.77
C TYR A 93 9.48 -24.86 17.69
N LYS A 94 10.21 -24.30 16.72
CA LYS A 94 10.28 -22.84 16.53
C LYS A 94 8.96 -22.29 15.98
N PHE A 95 8.32 -23.01 15.09
CA PHE A 95 7.04 -22.66 14.51
C PHE A 95 5.94 -22.58 15.57
N ALA A 96 5.91 -23.52 16.53
CA ALA A 96 5.01 -23.46 17.67
C ALA A 96 5.17 -22.17 18.51
N VAL A 97 6.41 -21.69 18.69
CA VAL A 97 6.68 -20.41 19.35
C VAL A 97 6.10 -19.24 18.56
N TRP A 98 6.23 -19.25 17.23
CA TRP A 98 5.67 -18.21 16.37
C TRP A 98 4.14 -18.16 16.41
N ILE A 99 3.48 -19.31 16.38
CA ILE A 99 2.02 -19.41 16.53
C ILE A 99 1.58 -18.86 17.89
N TYR A 100 2.25 -19.27 18.97
CA TYR A 100 2.00 -18.71 20.31
C TYR A 100 2.12 -17.19 20.30
N ARG A 101 3.22 -16.66 19.76
CA ARG A 101 3.47 -15.20 19.73
C ARG A 101 2.43 -14.46 18.90
N ALA A 102 2.06 -14.96 17.73
CA ALA A 102 1.04 -14.36 16.89
C ALA A 102 -0.31 -14.29 17.62
N ILE A 103 -0.74 -15.37 18.28
CA ILE A 103 -2.00 -15.37 19.05
C ILE A 103 -1.93 -14.37 20.23
N VAL A 104 -0.79 -14.27 20.92
CA VAL A 104 -0.61 -13.29 22.00
C VAL A 104 -0.65 -11.85 21.48
N VAL A 105 -0.01 -11.56 20.34
CA VAL A 105 -0.06 -10.22 19.72
C VAL A 105 -1.50 -9.90 19.30
N TYR A 106 -2.19 -10.84 18.64
CA TYR A 106 -3.58 -10.71 18.24
C TYR A 106 -4.49 -10.40 19.42
N LYS A 107 -4.38 -11.17 20.51
CA LYS A 107 -5.19 -11.00 21.72
C LYS A 107 -4.94 -9.66 22.43
N ASN A 108 -3.70 -9.17 22.42
CA ASN A 108 -3.34 -7.95 23.13
C ASN A 108 -3.75 -6.68 22.35
N ASP A 109 -4.08 -6.82 21.07
CA ASP A 109 -4.61 -5.73 20.27
C ASP A 109 -6.11 -5.54 20.55
N LYS A 110 -6.47 -4.37 21.09
CA LYS A 110 -7.83 -4.04 21.50
C LYS A 110 -8.82 -3.97 20.34
N ARG A 111 -8.34 -3.94 19.09
CA ARG A 111 -9.17 -3.87 17.88
C ARG A 111 -9.68 -5.23 17.43
N ASN A 112 -9.05 -6.30 17.92
CA ASN A 112 -9.35 -7.65 17.52
C ASN A 112 -10.45 -8.27 18.37
N ASP A 113 -11.14 -9.26 17.79
CA ASP A 113 -12.10 -10.06 18.52
C ASP A 113 -11.37 -11.02 19.47
N THR A 114 -11.31 -10.68 20.76
CA THR A 114 -10.64 -11.54 21.74
C THR A 114 -11.46 -12.76 22.14
N ASP A 115 -12.75 -12.81 21.81
CA ASP A 115 -13.67 -13.89 22.24
C ASP A 115 -13.42 -15.20 21.47
N ILE A 116 -12.75 -15.12 20.32
CA ILE A 116 -12.26 -16.31 19.60
C ILE A 116 -11.05 -16.96 20.28
N VAL A 117 -10.40 -16.26 21.21
CA VAL A 117 -9.19 -16.72 21.91
C VAL A 117 -9.56 -17.33 23.25
N TYR A 118 -9.48 -18.66 23.33
CA TYR A 118 -9.58 -19.39 24.58
C TYR A 118 -8.27 -19.32 25.35
N HIS A 119 -8.32 -18.75 26.55
CA HIS A 119 -7.15 -18.62 27.40
C HIS A 119 -7.48 -18.82 28.87
N SER A 120 -6.88 -19.82 29.49
CA SER A 120 -6.78 -19.91 30.96
C SER A 120 -5.40 -19.44 31.39
N GLN A 121 -5.37 -18.48 32.31
CA GLN A 121 -4.13 -17.92 32.84
C GLN A 121 -3.29 -19.00 33.54
N ILE A 122 -1.98 -18.86 33.39
CA ILE A 122 -0.96 -19.45 34.26
C ILE A 122 -1.19 -18.86 35.67
N ALA A 123 -2.02 -19.49 36.50
CA ALA A 123 -2.14 -19.10 37.89
C ALA A 123 -0.86 -19.47 38.64
N GLN A 124 -0.36 -18.48 39.36
CA GLN A 124 0.92 -18.42 40.04
C GLN A 124 1.05 -19.42 41.20
N VAL A 125 2.27 -19.96 41.35
CA VAL A 125 2.94 -20.33 42.60
C VAL A 125 2.02 -20.78 43.74
N GLY A 126 1.59 -22.03 43.67
CA GLY A 126 1.48 -22.91 44.84
C GLY A 126 2.75 -23.75 44.96
N ASN A 127 3.08 -24.22 46.17
CA ASN A 127 4.13 -25.23 46.42
C ASN A 127 3.70 -26.63 45.90
N GLY A 128 3.35 -26.69 44.62
CA GLY A 128 2.83 -27.87 43.94
C GLY A 128 3.90 -28.78 43.35
N GLN A 129 3.47 -29.95 42.89
CA GLN A 129 4.34 -30.96 42.32
C GLN A 129 5.10 -30.45 41.07
N ARG A 130 6.42 -30.69 41.05
CA ARG A 130 7.32 -30.38 39.93
C ARG A 130 7.01 -31.31 38.75
N ARG A 131 6.58 -30.76 37.60
CA ARG A 131 6.34 -31.44 36.31
C ARG A 131 7.59 -31.38 35.42
N LEU A 132 7.74 -32.25 34.41
CA LEU A 132 8.69 -32.06 33.30
C LEU A 132 8.14 -31.12 32.21
N SER A 133 8.89 -30.07 31.88
CA SER A 133 8.79 -29.26 30.66
C SER A 133 9.27 -30.07 29.46
N ASN A 134 8.38 -30.26 28.50
CA ASN A 134 8.65 -31.12 27.36
C ASN A 134 8.85 -30.34 26.05
N THR A 135 8.69 -29.01 26.06
CA THR A 135 8.64 -28.20 24.83
C THR A 135 9.57 -27.00 24.89
N TYR A 136 10.06 -26.58 23.72
CA TYR A 136 10.90 -25.39 23.58
C TYR A 136 10.17 -24.12 24.05
N LEU A 137 8.88 -23.98 23.72
CA LEU A 137 8.05 -22.87 24.18
C LEU A 137 8.02 -22.78 25.72
N ASP A 138 7.83 -23.90 26.42
CA ASP A 138 7.80 -23.93 27.89
C ASP A 138 9.14 -23.45 28.50
N ILE A 139 10.26 -23.79 27.86
CA ILE A 139 11.60 -23.32 28.27
C ILE A 139 11.70 -21.79 28.12
N LEU A 140 11.24 -21.24 26.99
CA LEU A 140 11.25 -19.79 26.76
C LEU A 140 10.36 -19.05 27.78
N LEU A 141 9.15 -19.55 28.00
CA LEU A 141 8.21 -18.96 28.97
C LEU A 141 8.77 -19.04 30.39
N SER A 142 9.43 -20.14 30.75
CA SER A 142 10.08 -20.30 32.06
C SER A 142 11.24 -19.33 32.27
N LEU A 143 12.06 -19.07 31.25
CA LEU A 143 13.13 -18.08 31.32
C LEU A 143 12.57 -16.67 31.58
N LEU A 144 11.52 -16.29 30.86
CA LEU A 144 10.84 -15.01 31.02
C LEU A 144 10.17 -14.89 32.40
N GLN A 145 9.52 -15.95 32.86
CA GLN A 145 8.89 -15.99 34.18
C GLN A 145 9.94 -15.93 35.30
N PHE A 146 11.04 -16.67 35.16
CA PHE A 146 12.15 -16.62 36.11
C PHE A 146 12.70 -15.19 36.22
N ASN A 147 12.83 -14.49 35.08
CA ASN A 147 13.25 -13.10 35.07
C ASN A 147 12.31 -12.22 35.90
N ARG A 148 11.01 -12.27 35.63
CA ARG A 148 10.00 -11.46 36.33
C ARG A 148 9.96 -11.74 37.84
N ASN A 149 10.04 -13.00 38.24
CA ASN A 149 9.88 -13.41 39.63
C ASN A 149 11.14 -13.22 40.49
N ASN A 150 12.32 -13.07 39.88
CA ASN A 150 13.60 -13.08 40.61
C ASN A 150 14.42 -11.79 40.47
N GLN A 151 13.77 -10.65 40.24
CA GLN A 151 14.44 -9.34 40.16
C GLN A 151 15.31 -9.05 41.39
N SER A 152 14.81 -9.30 42.60
CA SER A 152 15.55 -9.12 43.86
C SER A 152 16.83 -9.96 43.95
N PHE A 153 16.81 -11.17 43.38
CA PHE A 153 17.98 -12.04 43.32
C PHE A 153 19.06 -11.44 42.41
N PHE A 154 18.70 -10.93 41.23
CA PHE A 154 19.67 -10.28 40.34
C PHE A 154 20.31 -9.06 40.97
N PHE A 155 19.51 -8.18 41.59
CA PHE A 155 20.03 -7.01 42.31
C PHE A 155 20.97 -7.39 43.45
N PHE A 156 20.67 -8.48 44.19
CA PHE A 156 21.56 -8.96 45.24
C PHE A 156 22.92 -9.42 44.70
N ILE A 157 22.95 -10.19 43.60
CA ILE A 157 24.18 -10.63 42.95
C ILE A 157 24.99 -9.43 42.44
N VAL A 158 24.34 -8.48 41.77
CA VAL A 158 24.98 -7.23 41.29
C VAL A 158 25.53 -6.40 42.44
N LYS A 159 24.76 -6.22 43.51
CA LYS A 159 25.22 -5.51 44.71
C LYS A 159 26.45 -6.16 45.32
N ASN A 160 26.48 -7.49 45.42
CA ASN A 160 27.64 -8.22 45.95
C ASN A 160 28.87 -8.12 45.03
N LEU A 161 28.66 -8.15 43.71
CA LEU A 161 29.72 -7.91 42.71
C LEU A 161 30.40 -6.56 42.92
N HIS A 162 29.61 -5.49 43.06
CA HIS A 162 30.16 -4.15 43.29
C HIS A 162 30.79 -3.98 44.68
N SER A 163 30.26 -4.66 45.71
CA SER A 163 30.78 -4.60 47.08
C SER A 163 32.13 -5.32 47.27
N GLY A 164 32.51 -6.23 46.36
CA GLY A 164 33.75 -6.99 46.41
C GLY A 164 35.01 -6.24 45.97
N LEU A 165 34.86 -5.06 45.35
CA LEU A 165 35.95 -4.34 44.67
C LEU A 165 36.99 -3.70 45.63
N ASN A 166 36.69 -3.59 46.92
CA ASN A 166 37.50 -2.83 47.89
C ASN A 166 37.94 -3.60 49.15
N LYS A 167 37.85 -4.93 49.18
CA LYS A 167 38.40 -5.70 50.33
C LYS A 167 39.92 -5.82 50.21
N ILE A 168 40.62 -5.10 51.09
CA ILE A 168 42.08 -5.15 51.25
C ILE A 168 42.50 -6.59 51.59
N ASN A 169 43.47 -7.12 50.85
CA ASN A 169 44.14 -8.36 51.23
C ASN A 169 45.22 -8.04 52.24
N TRP A 170 44.87 -8.04 53.53
CA TRP A 170 45.80 -7.68 54.60
C TRP A 170 47.06 -8.55 54.62
N THR A 171 46.93 -9.86 54.44
CA THR A 171 48.08 -10.78 54.40
C THR A 171 49.07 -10.42 53.30
N ARG A 172 48.58 -10.14 52.08
CA ARG A 172 49.43 -9.75 50.96
C ARG A 172 49.95 -8.32 51.12
N THR A 173 49.16 -7.41 51.66
CA THR A 173 49.55 -6.02 51.93
C THR A 173 50.70 -5.96 52.94
N ILE A 174 50.56 -6.66 54.07
CA ILE A 174 51.59 -6.75 55.11
C ILE A 174 52.89 -7.37 54.55
N GLY A 175 52.77 -8.40 53.70
CA GLY A 175 53.93 -9.09 53.13
C GLY A 175 54.61 -8.40 51.94
N THR A 176 54.01 -7.38 51.32
CA THR A 176 54.55 -6.75 50.09
C THR A 176 54.71 -5.24 50.14
N GLN A 177 54.05 -4.56 51.08
CA GLN A 177 54.08 -3.11 51.19
C GLN A 177 54.79 -2.71 52.48
N ALA A 178 55.61 -1.67 52.43
CA ALA A 178 56.24 -1.11 53.61
C ALA A 178 55.20 -0.37 54.46
N ALA A 179 55.14 -0.69 55.75
CA ALA A 179 54.30 0.02 56.71
C ALA A 179 55.04 1.24 57.25
N ILE A 180 54.35 2.37 57.36
CA ILE A 180 54.82 3.53 58.12
C ILE A 180 54.23 3.40 59.53
N VAL A 181 55.09 3.34 60.55
CA VAL A 181 54.64 3.19 61.94
C VAL A 181 54.57 4.57 62.59
N GLN A 182 53.35 4.97 62.97
CA GLN A 182 53.10 6.21 63.71
C GLN A 182 52.27 5.86 64.95
N ASP A 183 52.68 6.37 66.13
CA ASP A 183 52.03 6.11 67.42
C ASP A 183 51.79 4.61 67.74
N GLY A 184 52.76 3.76 67.39
CA GLY A 184 52.67 2.31 67.60
C GLY A 184 51.68 1.57 66.69
N ARG A 185 51.11 2.25 65.67
CA ARG A 185 50.17 1.65 64.71
C ARG A 185 50.78 1.63 63.30
N PRO A 186 50.77 0.47 62.61
CA PRO A 186 51.23 0.39 61.23
C PRO A 186 50.19 0.97 60.27
N ILE A 187 50.60 1.93 59.43
CA ILE A 187 49.79 2.56 58.38
C ILE A 187 50.35 2.15 57.03
N TYR A 188 49.50 1.61 56.15
CA TYR A 188 49.86 1.23 54.79
C TYR A 188 49.26 2.23 53.81
N LEU A 189 50.10 2.97 53.08
CA LEU A 189 49.65 3.98 52.11
C LEU A 189 49.03 3.36 50.84
N ASN A 190 49.53 2.19 50.42
CA ASN A 190 49.11 1.52 49.18
C ASN A 190 48.63 0.08 49.45
N PRO A 191 47.45 -0.13 50.07
CA PRO A 191 46.94 -1.46 50.35
C PRO A 191 46.72 -2.29 49.08
N VAL A 192 47.11 -3.57 49.11
CA VAL A 192 46.91 -4.50 48.00
C VAL A 192 45.51 -5.10 48.10
N ASN A 193 44.62 -4.72 47.19
CA ASN A 193 43.27 -5.27 47.13
C ASN A 193 43.27 -6.73 46.62
N LYS A 194 42.28 -7.52 47.06
CA LYS A 194 42.04 -8.84 46.45
C LYS A 194 41.74 -8.65 44.95
N LYS A 195 42.50 -9.32 44.06
CA LYS A 195 42.21 -9.32 42.62
C LYS A 195 40.84 -9.95 42.35
N ARG A 196 40.14 -9.47 41.32
CA ARG A 196 38.85 -10.00 40.83
C ARG A 196 38.95 -11.51 40.64
N GLN A 197 38.26 -12.27 41.48
CA GLN A 197 38.01 -13.69 41.22
C GLN A 197 36.97 -13.76 40.08
N ILE A 198 37.14 -14.69 39.13
CA ILE A 198 36.13 -14.94 38.09
C ILE A 198 34.82 -15.25 38.82
N ASN A 199 33.83 -14.36 38.72
CA ASN A 199 32.54 -14.57 39.35
C ASN A 199 31.67 -15.40 38.40
N PHE A 200 31.52 -16.69 38.70
CA PHE A 200 30.70 -17.59 37.91
C PHE A 200 29.22 -17.20 37.93
N ASP A 201 28.75 -16.50 38.97
CA ASP A 201 27.39 -15.94 39.02
C ASP A 201 27.23 -14.81 38.00
N GLU A 202 28.23 -13.93 37.85
CA GLU A 202 28.23 -12.88 36.80
C GLU A 202 28.19 -13.51 35.41
N GLU A 203 29.01 -14.52 35.17
CA GLU A 203 29.05 -15.22 33.89
C GLU A 203 27.70 -15.89 33.57
N LEU A 204 27.06 -16.55 34.55
CA LEU A 204 25.73 -17.12 34.37
C LEU A 204 24.69 -16.05 34.06
N LEU A 205 24.72 -14.90 34.74
CA LEU A 205 23.83 -13.78 34.45
C LEU A 205 24.05 -13.20 33.06
N VAL A 206 25.30 -13.07 32.61
CA VAL A 206 25.61 -12.63 31.23
C VAL A 206 25.00 -13.59 30.22
N ILE A 207 25.17 -14.91 30.41
CA ILE A 207 24.57 -15.91 29.52
C ILE A 207 23.04 -15.79 29.53
N PHE A 208 22.43 -15.73 30.71
CA PHE A 208 20.98 -15.61 30.88
C PHE A 208 20.39 -14.36 30.20
N PHE A 209 20.94 -13.18 30.48
CA PHE A 209 20.47 -11.94 29.86
C PHE A 209 20.75 -11.89 28.35
N SER A 210 21.81 -12.57 27.89
CA SER A 210 22.06 -12.75 26.44
C SER A 210 20.99 -13.62 25.79
N ILE A 211 20.56 -14.71 26.46
CA ILE A 211 19.42 -15.54 26.02
C ILE A 211 18.14 -14.71 25.98
N LEU A 212 17.83 -13.94 27.04
CA LEU A 212 16.63 -13.08 27.05
C LEU A 212 16.65 -12.04 25.93
N ASN A 213 17.81 -11.42 25.68
CA ASN A 213 17.96 -10.49 24.56
C ASN A 213 17.75 -11.19 23.22
N TYR A 214 18.32 -12.38 23.01
CA TYR A 214 18.10 -13.19 21.81
C TYR A 214 16.62 -13.54 21.62
N ILE A 215 15.92 -13.99 22.67
CA ILE A 215 14.51 -14.34 22.62
C ILE A 215 13.66 -13.11 22.28
N GLY A 216 14.01 -11.95 22.85
CA GLY A 216 13.35 -10.67 22.59
C GLY A 216 13.53 -10.19 21.14
N GLU A 217 14.77 -10.18 20.64
CA GLU A 217 15.07 -9.78 19.26
C GLU A 217 14.51 -10.77 18.23
N THR A 218 14.57 -12.08 18.52
CA THR A 218 14.18 -13.12 17.57
C THR A 218 12.67 -13.26 17.47
N TYR A 219 11.98 -13.40 18.62
CA TYR A 219 10.55 -13.75 18.71
C TYR A 219 9.66 -12.61 19.25
N GLY A 220 10.23 -11.43 19.54
CA GLY A 220 9.46 -10.28 20.02
C GLY A 220 8.89 -10.42 21.43
N PHE A 221 9.47 -11.26 22.30
CA PHE A 221 9.07 -11.30 23.71
C PHE A 221 9.57 -10.05 24.47
N PRO A 222 8.85 -9.60 25.51
CA PRO A 222 9.29 -8.46 26.31
C PRO A 222 10.61 -8.77 27.03
N LYS A 223 11.62 -7.94 26.80
CA LYS A 223 12.95 -8.05 27.41
C LYS A 223 13.12 -7.06 28.56
N GLU A 224 12.88 -7.53 29.79
CA GLU A 224 13.11 -6.74 31.01
C GLU A 224 14.54 -7.02 31.52
N ILE A 225 15.53 -6.31 30.99
CA ILE A 225 16.93 -6.48 31.40
C ILE A 225 17.25 -5.40 32.45
N CYS A 226 17.28 -5.80 33.73
CA CYS A 226 17.47 -4.88 34.85
C CYS A 226 18.93 -4.48 35.12
N CYS A 227 19.90 -5.11 34.44
CA CYS A 227 21.33 -4.95 34.71
C CYS A 227 22.09 -4.61 33.42
N GLN A 228 22.98 -3.61 33.46
CA GLN A 228 23.81 -3.21 32.32
C GLN A 228 25.04 -4.13 32.14
N PHE A 229 24.80 -5.40 31.83
CA PHE A 229 25.87 -6.32 31.46
C PHE A 229 26.26 -6.15 29.99
N GLN A 230 27.53 -6.42 29.67
CA GLN A 230 27.97 -6.57 28.29
C GLN A 230 27.46 -7.92 27.76
N LEU A 231 26.35 -7.89 27.03
CA LEU A 231 25.69 -9.08 26.51
C LEU A 231 26.46 -9.70 25.34
N ILE A 232 26.31 -11.01 25.19
CA ILE A 232 26.82 -11.77 24.06
C ILE A 232 25.78 -11.66 22.94
N THR A 233 26.14 -11.00 21.84
CA THR A 233 25.23 -10.73 20.71
C THR A 233 25.87 -11.08 19.36
N GLY A 234 25.05 -11.13 18.30
CA GLY A 234 25.48 -11.41 16.93
C GLY A 234 26.19 -12.75 16.77
N LYS A 235 27.25 -12.78 15.93
CA LYS A 235 28.05 -13.99 15.62
C LYS A 235 28.58 -14.73 16.84
N LYS A 236 28.89 -13.99 17.92
CA LYS A 236 29.32 -14.60 19.18
C LYS A 236 28.20 -15.43 19.79
N PHE A 237 26.98 -14.92 19.79
CA PHE A 237 25.82 -15.65 20.32
C PHE A 237 25.41 -16.82 19.40
N GLU A 238 25.54 -16.67 18.08
CA GLU A 238 25.36 -17.79 17.14
C GLU A 238 26.31 -18.96 17.46
N THR A 239 27.56 -18.66 17.83
CA THR A 239 28.51 -19.68 18.28
C THR A 239 28.03 -20.38 19.57
N TYR A 240 27.39 -19.65 20.48
CA TYR A 240 26.77 -20.22 21.68
C TYR A 240 25.61 -21.16 21.34
N LEU A 241 24.75 -20.77 20.39
CA LEU A 241 23.66 -21.62 19.88
C LEU A 241 24.21 -22.89 19.22
N ASN A 242 25.32 -22.79 18.47
CA ASN A 242 25.99 -23.90 17.79
C ASN A 242 26.82 -24.79 18.73
N GLY A 243 26.35 -25.00 19.96
CA GLY A 243 26.89 -25.97 20.92
C GLY A 243 27.87 -25.41 21.96
N PHE A 244 28.49 -24.25 21.72
CA PHE A 244 29.43 -23.67 22.71
C PHE A 244 28.72 -23.32 24.03
N GLY A 245 27.46 -22.86 23.99
CA GLY A 245 26.69 -22.54 25.19
C GLY A 245 26.56 -23.73 26.14
N LYS A 246 26.31 -24.94 25.59
CA LYS A 246 26.26 -26.19 26.37
C LYS A 246 27.59 -26.51 27.02
N THR A 247 28.66 -26.48 26.23
CA THR A 247 30.02 -26.74 26.71
C THR A 247 30.39 -25.78 27.82
N ARG A 248 30.09 -24.49 27.63
CA ARG A 248 30.41 -23.46 28.61
C ARG A 248 29.62 -23.62 29.90
N LEU A 249 28.31 -23.87 29.81
CA LEU A 249 27.47 -24.11 30.99
C LEU A 249 27.93 -25.35 31.78
N ARG A 250 28.36 -26.43 31.12
CA ARG A 250 28.92 -27.61 31.81
C ARG A 250 30.18 -27.27 32.62
N GLN A 251 31.05 -26.39 32.13
CA GLN A 251 32.28 -25.96 32.82
C GLN A 251 32.00 -25.18 34.12
N ILE A 252 30.81 -24.61 34.27
CA ILE A 252 30.43 -23.75 35.40
C ILE A 252 29.37 -24.39 36.34
N LYS A 253 28.85 -25.58 36.02
CA LYS A 253 27.73 -26.26 36.72
C LYS A 253 27.87 -26.35 38.27
N TYR A 254 29.07 -26.63 38.79
CA TYR A 254 29.29 -26.91 40.23
C TYR A 254 29.87 -25.74 41.01
N LYS A 255 29.72 -24.51 40.50
CA LYS A 255 30.40 -23.32 41.07
C LYS A 255 29.44 -22.34 41.75
N TYR A 256 28.18 -22.73 41.92
CA TYR A 256 27.11 -21.90 42.46
C TYR A 256 26.74 -22.32 43.89
N PHE A 257 26.46 -21.35 44.75
CA PHE A 257 26.14 -21.56 46.17
C PHE A 257 24.63 -21.43 46.49
N SER A 258 23.79 -21.07 45.52
CA SER A 258 22.37 -20.80 45.70
C SER A 258 21.50 -21.69 44.82
N ASP A 259 20.41 -22.23 45.38
CA ASP A 259 19.41 -23.03 44.66
C ASP A 259 18.81 -22.26 43.46
N LYS A 260 18.64 -20.94 43.59
CA LYS A 260 18.16 -20.08 42.49
C LYS A 260 19.15 -20.01 41.34
N ALA A 261 20.45 -19.99 41.62
CA ALA A 261 21.49 -20.00 40.60
C ALA A 261 21.55 -21.37 39.88
N LEU A 262 21.35 -22.47 40.62
CA LEU A 262 21.25 -23.81 40.03
C LEU A 262 20.02 -23.93 39.13
N GLN A 263 18.87 -23.42 39.56
CA GLN A 263 17.66 -23.36 38.74
C GLN A 263 17.87 -22.55 37.46
N LEU A 264 18.49 -21.36 37.57
CA LEU A 264 18.83 -20.52 36.42
C LEU A 264 19.76 -21.23 35.44
N TRP A 265 20.78 -21.94 35.96
CA TRP A 265 21.68 -22.74 35.17
C TRP A 265 20.94 -23.84 34.40
N GLN A 266 20.00 -24.54 35.04
CA GLN A 266 19.19 -25.59 34.40
C GLN A 266 18.36 -25.03 33.24
N LEU A 267 17.71 -23.88 33.44
CA LEU A 267 16.94 -23.21 32.38
C LEU A 267 17.83 -22.76 31.22
N CYS A 268 18.96 -22.11 31.50
CA CYS A 268 19.92 -21.69 30.46
C CYS A 268 20.49 -22.90 29.70
N TYR A 269 20.78 -23.99 30.41
CA TYR A 269 21.32 -25.20 29.79
C TYR A 269 20.30 -25.84 28.85
N ALA A 270 19.04 -25.90 29.25
CA ALA A 270 17.96 -26.45 28.43
C ALA A 270 17.65 -25.62 27.20
N PHE A 271 17.80 -24.29 27.28
CA PHE A 271 17.69 -23.44 26.10
C PHE A 271 18.71 -23.82 25.00
N PHE A 272 19.95 -24.13 25.37
CA PHE A 272 20.98 -24.57 24.41
C PHE A 272 20.93 -26.07 24.10
N ASP A 273 20.24 -26.85 24.93
CA ASP A 273 20.06 -28.29 24.77
C ASP A 273 18.61 -28.57 24.38
N GLU A 274 18.25 -28.20 23.14
CA GLU A 274 16.91 -28.38 22.54
C GLU A 274 16.34 -29.81 22.72
N ALA A 275 17.19 -30.81 23.00
CA ALA A 275 16.83 -32.21 23.23
C ALA A 275 16.49 -32.58 24.69
N ARG A 276 16.70 -31.70 25.69
CA ARG A 276 16.63 -32.08 27.11
C ARG A 276 15.38 -31.54 27.81
N GLN A 277 14.66 -32.45 28.49
CA GLN A 277 13.51 -32.14 29.33
C GLN A 277 13.98 -31.54 30.68
N VAL A 278 13.36 -30.44 31.14
CA VAL A 278 13.60 -29.79 32.45
C VAL A 278 12.38 -29.98 33.34
N PHE A 279 12.47 -29.80 34.65
CA PHE A 279 11.28 -29.80 35.51
C PHE A 279 10.73 -28.36 35.74
N ILE A 280 9.48 -28.07 35.34
CA ILE A 280 8.69 -26.86 35.63
C ILE A 280 7.59 -27.17 36.65
N THR A 281 7.24 -26.23 37.51
CA THR A 281 6.14 -26.39 38.49
C THR A 281 4.88 -25.71 37.99
N THR A 282 3.80 -26.45 37.70
CA THR A 282 2.48 -25.89 37.36
C THR A 282 1.34 -26.83 37.79
N GLU A 283 0.32 -26.29 38.46
CA GLU A 283 -0.82 -27.04 39.03
C GLU A 283 -2.12 -26.96 38.20
N GLN A 284 -2.17 -26.24 37.07
CA GLN A 284 -3.43 -25.97 36.34
C GLN A 284 -3.39 -26.27 34.82
N LYS A 285 -4.60 -26.43 34.24
CA LYS A 285 -4.85 -26.57 32.79
C LYS A 285 -4.46 -25.28 32.07
N GLU A 286 -3.31 -25.28 31.39
CA GLU A 286 -2.88 -24.18 30.53
C GLU A 286 -3.39 -24.39 29.11
N TYR A 287 -4.01 -23.36 28.53
CA TYR A 287 -4.35 -23.35 27.11
C TYR A 287 -4.32 -21.93 26.54
N LEU A 288 -3.80 -21.83 25.31
CA LEU A 288 -3.96 -20.67 24.44
C LEU A 288 -4.36 -21.22 23.07
N LEU A 289 -5.65 -21.16 22.78
CA LEU A 289 -6.24 -21.69 21.55
C LEU A 289 -7.08 -20.60 20.88
N VAL A 290 -7.08 -20.62 19.56
CA VAL A 290 -7.96 -19.76 18.75
C VAL A 290 -8.94 -20.65 18.00
N LYS A 291 -10.23 -20.32 18.06
CA LYS A 291 -11.32 -21.05 17.37
C LYS A 291 -11.14 -21.14 15.86
N ASN A 292 -10.69 -20.04 15.25
CA ASN A 292 -10.52 -19.91 13.83
C ASN A 292 -9.26 -19.10 13.53
N PHE A 293 -8.21 -19.78 13.08
CA PHE A 293 -6.94 -19.12 12.79
C PHE A 293 -7.01 -18.24 11.53
N TYR A 294 -8.01 -18.45 10.66
CA TYR A 294 -8.23 -17.60 9.50
C TYR A 294 -8.42 -16.13 9.90
N ILE A 295 -9.17 -15.86 10.98
CA ILE A 295 -9.41 -14.50 11.48
C ILE A 295 -8.08 -13.87 11.99
N VAL A 296 -7.21 -14.68 12.60
CA VAL A 296 -5.88 -14.23 13.03
C VAL A 296 -5.02 -13.93 11.81
N PHE A 297 -5.09 -14.76 10.77
CA PHE A 297 -4.38 -14.53 9.51
C PHE A 297 -4.88 -13.26 8.79
N GLU A 298 -6.19 -13.04 8.72
CA GLU A 298 -6.77 -11.79 8.22
C GLU A 298 -6.21 -10.59 8.99
N ALA A 299 -6.18 -10.63 10.33
CA ALA A 299 -5.60 -9.55 11.12
C ALA A 299 -4.09 -9.36 10.91
N ILE A 300 -3.35 -10.45 10.65
CA ILE A 300 -1.93 -10.37 10.27
C ILE A 300 -1.79 -9.58 8.96
N ILE A 301 -2.54 -9.96 7.93
CA ILE A 301 -2.47 -9.28 6.62
C ILE A 301 -2.98 -7.84 6.76
N ASP A 302 -4.08 -7.60 7.46
CA ASP A 302 -4.64 -6.26 7.68
C ASP A 302 -3.65 -5.31 8.36
N GLU A 303 -2.92 -5.76 9.38
CA GLU A 303 -1.88 -4.93 10.01
C GLU A 303 -0.72 -4.65 9.05
N LEU A 304 -0.36 -5.61 8.22
CA LEU A 304 0.80 -5.54 7.35
C LEU A 304 0.54 -4.79 6.03
N ILE A 305 -0.70 -4.78 5.50
CA ILE A 305 -1.03 -4.11 4.23
C ILE A 305 -2.20 -3.13 4.30
N GLY A 306 -3.16 -3.28 5.23
CA GLY A 306 -4.40 -2.48 5.30
C GLY A 306 -4.22 -1.14 6.03
N ASP A 307 -5.13 -0.19 5.82
CA ASP A 307 -5.22 1.02 6.66
C ASP A 307 -6.16 0.78 7.83
N ASN A 308 -5.86 1.38 8.98
CA ASN A 308 -6.68 1.25 10.17
C ASN A 308 -6.73 2.58 10.94
N PRO A 309 -7.92 3.20 11.10
CA PRO A 309 -9.22 2.75 10.56
C PRO A 309 -9.24 2.72 9.03
N LEU A 310 -10.24 2.05 8.45
CA LEU A 310 -10.44 2.09 7.00
C LEU A 310 -10.65 3.55 6.54
N PRO A 311 -10.21 3.90 5.32
CA PRO A 311 -10.30 5.27 4.84
C PRO A 311 -11.74 5.75 4.65
N ASP A 312 -11.94 7.06 4.80
CA ASP A 312 -13.17 7.79 4.45
C ASP A 312 -14.45 7.29 5.16
N GLY A 313 -14.28 6.87 6.42
CA GLY A 313 -15.38 6.43 7.27
C GLY A 313 -16.04 5.13 6.80
N MET A 314 -15.43 4.38 5.88
CA MET A 314 -15.94 3.07 5.46
C MET A 314 -15.90 2.10 6.63
N GLU A 315 -17.00 1.40 6.89
CA GLU A 315 -17.02 0.32 7.87
C GLU A 315 -16.52 -0.99 7.25
N LYS A 316 -15.85 -1.84 8.04
CA LYS A 316 -15.47 -3.18 7.56
C LYS A 316 -16.69 -3.98 7.12
N LYS A 317 -17.78 -3.91 7.88
CA LYS A 317 -19.06 -4.53 7.55
C LYS A 317 -19.91 -3.53 6.76
N GLN A 318 -20.21 -3.90 5.53
CA GLN A 318 -21.00 -3.12 4.59
C GLN A 318 -22.50 -3.34 4.83
N GLU A 319 -23.34 -2.45 4.31
CA GLU A 319 -24.80 -2.51 4.48
C GLU A 319 -25.45 -3.78 3.89
N ASP A 320 -24.84 -4.35 2.84
CA ASP A 320 -25.24 -5.62 2.23
C ASP A 320 -24.83 -6.85 3.06
N GLY A 321 -24.25 -6.63 4.25
CA GLY A 321 -23.78 -7.67 5.16
C GLY A 321 -22.42 -8.25 4.81
N LYS A 322 -21.78 -7.78 3.73
CA LYS A 322 -20.45 -8.22 3.32
C LYS A 322 -19.35 -7.54 4.10
N ILE A 323 -18.17 -8.17 4.16
CA ILE A 323 -17.03 -7.66 4.90
C ILE A 323 -15.91 -7.36 3.90
N VAL A 324 -15.39 -6.14 3.94
CA VAL A 324 -14.17 -5.75 3.22
C VAL A 324 -12.99 -6.04 4.13
N ASP A 325 -12.16 -7.01 3.77
CA ASP A 325 -11.08 -7.49 4.63
C ASP A 325 -9.97 -6.45 4.76
N HIS A 326 -9.40 -6.03 3.62
CA HIS A 326 -8.28 -5.10 3.56
C HIS A 326 -8.62 -3.97 2.59
N LEU A 327 -8.61 -2.75 3.09
CA LEU A 327 -8.75 -1.55 2.28
C LEU A 327 -7.68 -0.56 2.70
N PHE A 328 -7.01 0.04 1.72
CA PHE A 328 -6.06 1.09 1.98
C PHE A 328 -5.98 2.11 0.85
N THR A 329 -5.40 3.26 1.20
CA THR A 329 -5.07 4.32 0.27
C THR A 329 -3.61 4.22 -0.14
N ALA A 330 -3.36 4.31 -1.44
CA ALA A 330 -2.02 4.42 -2.00
C ALA A 330 -2.08 5.21 -3.30
N LYS A 331 -0.91 5.55 -3.84
CA LYS A 331 -0.81 6.32 -5.08
C LYS A 331 -1.59 5.63 -6.23
N SER A 332 -2.30 6.39 -7.06
CA SER A 332 -3.05 5.84 -8.22
C SER A 332 -2.12 5.24 -9.28
N LEU A 333 -2.53 4.17 -9.95
CA LEU A 333 -1.75 3.52 -11.02
C LEU A 333 -1.36 4.47 -12.17
N ILE A 334 -2.07 5.57 -12.35
CA ILE A 334 -1.75 6.61 -13.34
C ILE A 334 -0.98 7.72 -12.62
N GLU A 335 0.10 8.20 -13.23
CA GLU A 335 1.04 9.09 -12.56
C GLU A 335 0.43 10.45 -12.23
N ASN A 336 0.52 10.85 -10.96
CA ASN A 336 0.38 12.23 -10.54
C ASN A 336 1.07 12.39 -9.17
N GLU A 337 1.79 13.49 -8.96
CA GLU A 337 2.63 13.68 -7.77
C GLU A 337 1.86 13.67 -6.43
N ASN A 338 0.51 13.68 -6.43
CA ASN A 338 -0.27 13.66 -5.18
C ASN A 338 -1.64 12.94 -5.24
N LYS A 339 -2.03 12.24 -6.34
CA LYS A 339 -3.34 11.56 -6.39
C LYS A 339 -3.27 10.12 -5.87
N GLN A 340 -4.17 9.81 -4.94
CA GLN A 340 -4.34 8.47 -4.37
C GLN A 340 -5.57 7.77 -4.96
N THR A 341 -5.62 6.46 -4.81
CA THR A 341 -6.79 5.62 -5.07
C THR A 341 -6.91 4.55 -3.99
N TYR A 342 -8.04 3.86 -3.97
CA TYR A 342 -8.25 2.73 -3.09
C TYR A 342 -7.63 1.45 -3.65
N TYR A 343 -7.09 0.64 -2.75
CA TYR A 343 -6.61 -0.70 -3.02
C TYR A 343 -7.38 -1.67 -2.13
N ILE A 344 -7.93 -2.72 -2.72
CA ILE A 344 -8.81 -3.67 -2.03
C ILE A 344 -8.15 -5.03 -2.03
N GLY A 345 -7.94 -5.58 -0.84
CA GLY A 345 -7.34 -6.88 -0.62
C GLY A 345 -8.31 -7.83 0.09
N ASP A 346 -8.14 -9.11 -0.19
CA ASP A 346 -8.75 -10.21 0.54
C ASP A 346 -7.66 -11.26 0.81
N SER A 347 -7.63 -11.79 2.04
CA SER A 347 -6.62 -12.77 2.42
C SER A 347 -7.17 -14.19 2.31
N LYS A 348 -6.34 -15.11 1.83
CA LYS A 348 -6.73 -16.51 1.60
C LYS A 348 -5.85 -17.47 2.39
N TYR A 349 -6.48 -18.22 3.28
CA TYR A 349 -5.85 -19.19 4.16
C TYR A 349 -6.29 -20.61 3.81
N TYR A 350 -5.63 -21.20 2.80
CA TYR A 350 -5.94 -22.52 2.28
C TYR A 350 -4.84 -23.54 2.57
N LYS A 351 -5.18 -24.82 2.41
CA LYS A 351 -4.19 -25.90 2.29
C LYS A 351 -3.36 -25.68 1.02
N MET A 352 -2.10 -26.11 1.01
CA MET A 352 -1.23 -25.90 -0.14
C MET A 352 -1.78 -26.63 -1.38
N GLY A 353 -1.83 -25.92 -2.50
CA GLY A 353 -2.29 -26.46 -3.78
C GLY A 353 -3.79 -26.31 -4.06
N HIS A 354 -4.58 -25.80 -3.11
CA HIS A 354 -6.02 -25.58 -3.34
C HIS A 354 -6.26 -24.40 -4.29
N GLU A 355 -7.00 -24.61 -5.38
CA GLU A 355 -7.34 -23.55 -6.34
C GLU A 355 -8.33 -22.52 -5.76
N LEU A 356 -8.33 -21.32 -6.33
CA LEU A 356 -9.33 -20.30 -6.01
C LEU A 356 -10.68 -20.69 -6.62
N GLY A 357 -11.73 -20.72 -5.79
CA GLY A 357 -13.10 -20.90 -6.26
C GLY A 357 -13.63 -19.66 -6.98
N SER A 358 -14.47 -19.86 -7.99
CA SER A 358 -15.16 -18.78 -8.72
C SER A 358 -15.99 -17.87 -7.80
N GLU A 359 -16.52 -18.41 -6.71
CA GLU A 359 -17.25 -17.67 -5.68
C GLU A 359 -16.37 -16.60 -5.01
N SER A 360 -15.09 -16.90 -4.74
CA SER A 360 -14.16 -15.94 -4.12
C SER A 360 -13.89 -14.76 -5.05
N ILE A 361 -13.65 -15.05 -6.34
CA ILE A 361 -13.46 -14.03 -7.38
C ILE A 361 -14.69 -13.12 -7.47
N TYR A 362 -15.89 -13.70 -7.48
CA TYR A 362 -17.14 -12.94 -7.55
C TYR A 362 -17.38 -12.07 -6.30
N LYS A 363 -17.05 -12.58 -5.11
CA LYS A 363 -17.10 -11.81 -3.86
C LYS A 363 -16.19 -10.59 -3.93
N GLN A 364 -14.95 -10.75 -4.40
CA GLN A 364 -14.00 -9.64 -4.53
C GLN A 364 -14.50 -8.54 -5.48
N TYR A 365 -15.08 -8.91 -6.62
CA TYR A 365 -15.69 -7.93 -7.51
C TYR A 365 -16.89 -7.21 -6.89
N THR A 366 -17.62 -7.86 -5.99
CA THR A 366 -18.67 -7.16 -5.26
C THR A 366 -18.09 -6.14 -4.28
N TYR A 367 -17.00 -6.48 -3.57
CA TYR A 367 -16.34 -5.53 -2.67
C TYR A 367 -15.87 -4.28 -3.42
N ALA A 368 -15.29 -4.45 -4.61
CA ALA A 368 -14.91 -3.35 -5.48
C ALA A 368 -16.09 -2.43 -5.83
N ARG A 369 -17.23 -3.02 -6.21
CA ARG A 369 -18.45 -2.26 -6.51
C ARG A 369 -18.98 -1.50 -5.29
N ASN A 370 -18.96 -2.11 -4.11
CA ASN A 370 -19.41 -1.46 -2.87
C ASN A 370 -18.52 -0.27 -2.52
N VAL A 371 -17.20 -0.40 -2.64
CA VAL A 371 -16.24 0.70 -2.42
C VAL A 371 -16.48 1.85 -3.40
N ILE A 372 -16.72 1.54 -4.69
CA ILE A 372 -17.07 2.57 -5.69
C ILE A 372 -18.38 3.27 -5.30
N GLN A 373 -19.41 2.51 -4.95
CA GLN A 373 -20.72 3.06 -4.57
C GLN A 373 -20.60 3.97 -3.34
N TRP A 374 -19.88 3.54 -2.30
CA TRP A 374 -19.65 4.36 -1.11
C TRP A 374 -18.97 5.69 -1.45
N ASN A 375 -17.92 5.67 -2.27
CA ASN A 375 -17.26 6.91 -2.70
C ASN A 375 -18.24 7.82 -3.47
N LEU A 376 -19.04 7.26 -4.38
CA LEU A 376 -20.07 8.02 -5.10
C LEU A 376 -21.10 8.64 -4.14
N ASP A 377 -21.57 7.90 -3.14
CA ASP A 377 -22.57 8.37 -2.19
C ASP A 377 -22.06 9.56 -1.34
N ILE A 378 -20.77 9.54 -0.95
CA ILE A 378 -20.13 10.69 -0.30
C ILE A 378 -20.27 11.94 -1.17
N PHE A 379 -19.82 11.90 -2.43
CA PHE A 379 -19.85 13.08 -3.31
C PHE A 379 -21.26 13.47 -3.75
N ASN A 380 -22.15 12.50 -4.01
CA ASN A 380 -23.55 12.77 -4.35
C ASN A 380 -24.31 13.44 -3.19
N SER A 381 -23.88 13.22 -1.94
CA SER A 381 -24.41 13.92 -0.76
C SER A 381 -23.80 15.32 -0.54
N GLY A 382 -22.93 15.78 -1.44
CA GLY A 382 -22.22 17.07 -1.33
C GLY A 382 -21.09 17.07 -0.31
N LYS A 383 -20.67 15.90 0.19
CA LYS A 383 -19.54 15.74 1.11
C LYS A 383 -18.24 15.44 0.34
N THR A 384 -17.12 15.53 1.04
CA THR A 384 -15.79 15.18 0.53
C THR A 384 -15.20 14.06 1.36
N THR A 385 -14.30 13.28 0.75
CA THR A 385 -13.49 12.27 1.43
C THR A 385 -12.39 12.92 2.28
N GLU A 386 -12.02 12.29 3.40
CA GLU A 386 -10.89 12.74 4.24
C GLU A 386 -9.55 12.47 3.53
N SER A 387 -9.49 11.41 2.74
CA SER A 387 -8.35 11.05 1.89
C SER A 387 -8.21 11.94 0.66
N GLY A 388 -9.24 12.72 0.30
CA GLY A 388 -9.31 13.48 -0.94
C GLY A 388 -9.50 12.61 -2.19
N ILE A 389 -9.74 11.30 -2.06
CA ILE A 389 -9.94 10.39 -3.20
C ILE A 389 -11.33 10.61 -3.79
N ARG A 390 -11.37 10.91 -5.09
CA ARG A 390 -12.58 10.94 -5.91
C ARG A 390 -12.40 9.99 -7.08
N LEU A 391 -13.22 8.94 -7.14
CA LEU A 391 -13.06 7.89 -8.15
C LEU A 391 -13.57 8.32 -9.52
N ARG A 392 -14.74 8.96 -9.58
CA ARG A 392 -15.37 9.41 -10.83
C ARG A 392 -14.91 10.81 -11.20
N ASP A 393 -14.50 10.98 -12.45
CA ASP A 393 -14.24 12.27 -13.07
C ASP A 393 -15.55 12.91 -13.59
N ASP A 394 -15.75 14.21 -13.39
CA ASP A 394 -16.99 14.88 -13.82
C ASP A 394 -17.01 15.21 -15.32
N VAL A 395 -15.83 15.36 -15.94
CA VAL A 395 -15.72 15.76 -17.35
C VAL A 395 -15.84 14.55 -18.26
N THR A 396 -15.07 13.50 -17.96
CA THR A 396 -15.01 12.29 -18.80
C THR A 396 -16.00 11.22 -18.38
N GLU A 397 -16.57 11.35 -17.17
CA GLU A 397 -17.31 10.29 -16.46
C GLU A 397 -16.53 8.97 -16.28
N GLY A 398 -15.21 9.02 -16.49
CA GLY A 398 -14.31 7.90 -16.27
C GLY A 398 -14.05 7.66 -14.80
N TYR A 399 -13.75 6.41 -14.45
CA TYR A 399 -13.43 5.97 -13.11
C TYR A 399 -11.93 5.70 -12.99
N ASN A 400 -11.34 6.14 -11.88
CA ASN A 400 -9.98 5.77 -11.51
C ASN A 400 -9.90 4.25 -11.34
N ILE A 401 -8.74 3.69 -11.68
CA ILE A 401 -8.53 2.25 -11.56
C ILE A 401 -8.42 1.89 -10.08
N ILE A 402 -9.16 0.85 -9.66
CA ILE A 402 -9.11 0.29 -8.32
C ILE A 402 -8.45 -1.08 -8.38
N PRO A 403 -7.20 -1.20 -7.90
CA PRO A 403 -6.53 -2.48 -7.77
C PRO A 403 -7.24 -3.40 -6.78
N ASN A 404 -7.58 -4.61 -7.21
CA ASN A 404 -8.02 -5.67 -6.32
C ASN A 404 -7.01 -6.80 -6.30
N PHE A 405 -6.75 -7.39 -5.14
CA PHE A 405 -5.82 -8.51 -5.07
C PHE A 405 -6.17 -9.53 -3.98
N PHE A 406 -5.82 -10.78 -4.22
CA PHE A 406 -5.78 -11.82 -3.22
C PHE A 406 -4.37 -11.99 -2.67
N VAL A 407 -4.26 -12.16 -1.36
CA VAL A 407 -3.02 -12.53 -0.68
C VAL A 407 -3.19 -13.93 -0.08
N SER A 408 -2.66 -14.94 -0.74
CA SER A 408 -2.69 -16.33 -0.29
C SER A 408 -1.47 -16.68 0.54
N ALA A 409 -1.69 -17.36 1.68
CA ALA A 409 -0.60 -17.97 2.43
C ALA A 409 0.02 -19.14 1.65
N LYS A 410 1.34 -19.14 1.51
CA LYS A 410 2.15 -20.25 0.99
C LYS A 410 3.26 -20.57 2.00
N MET A 411 3.37 -21.83 2.41
CA MET A 411 4.49 -22.33 3.18
C MET A 411 5.76 -22.41 2.32
N ASP A 412 6.86 -21.85 2.81
CA ASP A 412 8.17 -21.99 2.17
C ASP A 412 8.75 -23.39 2.40
N GLU A 413 9.12 -24.08 1.33
CA GLU A 413 9.64 -25.46 1.38
C GLU A 413 11.04 -25.54 2.03
N SER A 414 11.76 -24.42 2.12
CA SER A 414 13.06 -24.32 2.79
C SER A 414 12.96 -23.86 4.26
N PHE A 415 11.75 -23.73 4.79
CA PHE A 415 11.47 -23.26 6.16
C PHE A 415 12.06 -21.87 6.47
N ASN A 416 12.17 -21.01 5.46
CA ASN A 416 12.78 -19.70 5.58
C ASN A 416 11.80 -18.65 6.12
N TYR A 417 12.20 -17.92 7.15
CA TYR A 417 11.43 -16.83 7.77
C TYR A 417 11.86 -15.42 7.31
N THR A 418 12.92 -15.29 6.51
CA THR A 418 13.51 -13.99 6.15
C THR A 418 13.13 -13.52 4.75
N ASN A 419 12.77 -14.43 3.86
CA ASN A 419 12.28 -14.09 2.53
C ASN A 419 10.75 -13.94 2.57
N ASP A 420 10.22 -12.83 2.08
CA ASP A 420 8.78 -12.63 2.01
C ASP A 420 8.09 -13.58 1.03
N GLY A 421 8.84 -14.14 0.07
CA GLY A 421 8.34 -15.08 -0.92
C GLY A 421 7.14 -14.55 -1.68
N ILE A 422 7.00 -13.22 -1.78
CA ILE A 422 5.89 -12.61 -2.49
C ILE A 422 6.14 -12.82 -3.96
N GLU A 423 5.22 -13.50 -4.62
CA GLU A 423 5.27 -13.74 -6.05
C GLU A 423 3.86 -13.79 -6.62
N LYS A 424 3.75 -13.48 -7.91
CA LYS A 424 2.54 -13.77 -8.68
C LYS A 424 2.33 -15.28 -8.58
N THR A 425 1.15 -15.72 -8.19
CA THR A 425 0.91 -17.15 -8.01
C THR A 425 1.18 -17.92 -9.31
N ASP A 426 1.71 -19.15 -9.19
CA ASP A 426 1.92 -20.07 -10.31
C ASP A 426 0.61 -20.77 -10.77
N ARG A 427 -0.51 -20.47 -10.10
CA ARG A 427 -1.81 -21.04 -10.45
C ARG A 427 -2.22 -20.59 -11.86
N LYS A 428 -2.95 -21.47 -12.57
CA LYS A 428 -3.34 -21.32 -14.00
C LYS A 428 -3.94 -19.95 -14.37
N LYS A 429 -4.50 -19.21 -13.41
CA LYS A 429 -4.97 -17.82 -13.57
C LYS A 429 -4.57 -17.00 -12.35
N ASN A 430 -3.50 -16.22 -12.48
CA ASN A 430 -3.05 -15.28 -11.45
C ASN A 430 -3.57 -13.85 -11.66
N ARG A 431 -4.27 -13.63 -12.78
CA ARG A 431 -4.88 -12.36 -13.18
C ARG A 431 -6.28 -12.62 -13.70
N HIS A 432 -7.22 -11.83 -13.23
CA HIS A 432 -8.60 -11.87 -13.66
C HIS A 432 -9.06 -10.45 -14.03
N LYS A 433 -9.85 -10.37 -15.09
CA LYS A 433 -10.42 -9.14 -15.61
C LYS A 433 -11.90 -9.38 -15.86
N GLN A 434 -12.77 -8.64 -15.18
CA GLN A 434 -14.20 -8.58 -15.49
C GLN A 434 -14.48 -7.24 -16.16
N MET A 435 -15.17 -7.27 -17.29
CA MET A 435 -15.57 -6.07 -18.01
C MET A 435 -17.00 -6.23 -18.52
N GLN A 436 -17.79 -5.16 -18.47
CA GLN A 436 -19.08 -5.09 -19.16
C GLN A 436 -18.91 -4.63 -20.62
N PHE A 437 -18.00 -3.70 -20.86
CA PHE A 437 -17.74 -3.11 -22.18
C PHE A 437 -16.26 -3.32 -22.55
N HIS A 438 -16.02 -3.77 -23.78
CA HIS A 438 -14.66 -3.90 -24.31
C HIS A 438 -14.02 -2.53 -24.54
N ASN A 439 -12.68 -2.49 -24.48
CA ASN A 439 -11.90 -1.29 -24.77
C ASN A 439 -12.29 -0.07 -23.89
N ARG A 440 -12.58 -0.31 -22.61
CA ARG A 440 -12.88 0.73 -21.61
C ARG A 440 -12.21 0.44 -20.27
N LEU A 441 -10.98 0.91 -20.08
CA LEU A 441 -10.24 0.68 -18.84
C LEU A 441 -10.79 1.51 -17.67
N PHE A 442 -11.15 2.77 -17.92
CA PHE A 442 -11.67 3.72 -16.93
C PHE A 442 -13.19 3.61 -16.77
N ASP A 443 -13.74 2.42 -16.90
CA ASP A 443 -15.16 2.14 -16.70
C ASP A 443 -15.36 1.57 -15.29
N ARG A 444 -16.45 1.96 -14.64
CA ARG A 444 -16.84 1.46 -13.31
C ARG A 444 -16.91 -0.07 -13.28
N ASP A 445 -17.35 -0.69 -14.37
CA ASP A 445 -17.56 -2.13 -14.48
C ASP A 445 -16.35 -2.87 -15.07
N THR A 446 -15.19 -2.19 -15.20
CA THR A 446 -13.89 -2.80 -15.50
C THR A 446 -13.13 -3.06 -14.20
N LEU A 447 -13.22 -4.30 -13.70
CA LEU A 447 -12.66 -4.73 -12.43
C LEU A 447 -11.46 -5.65 -12.65
N LEU A 448 -10.34 -5.28 -12.05
CA LEU A 448 -9.05 -5.96 -12.17
C LEU A 448 -8.75 -6.70 -10.86
N LEU A 449 -8.31 -7.94 -10.96
CA LEU A 449 -8.01 -8.79 -9.81
C LEU A 449 -6.71 -9.56 -10.00
N PHE A 450 -5.79 -9.40 -9.06
CA PHE A 450 -4.47 -10.04 -9.05
C PHE A 450 -4.39 -11.07 -7.93
N HIS A 451 -3.57 -12.10 -8.12
CA HIS A 451 -3.36 -13.11 -7.09
C HIS A 451 -1.87 -13.25 -6.75
N TYR A 452 -1.57 -12.95 -5.49
CA TYR A 452 -0.26 -13.08 -4.89
C TYR A 452 -0.24 -14.23 -3.89
N ASP A 453 0.84 -15.01 -3.93
CA ASP A 453 1.21 -15.87 -2.81
C ASP A 453 2.22 -15.12 -1.93
N VAL A 454 2.15 -15.31 -0.62
CA VAL A 454 3.10 -14.77 0.36
C VAL A 454 3.61 -15.88 1.25
N ASN A 455 4.90 -15.83 1.61
CA ASN A 455 5.47 -16.76 2.56
C ASN A 455 4.81 -16.58 3.94
N PHE A 456 4.01 -17.58 4.32
CA PHE A 456 3.29 -17.62 5.58
C PHE A 456 4.21 -17.47 6.79
N LEU A 457 5.38 -18.11 6.76
CA LEU A 457 6.37 -18.05 7.84
C LEU A 457 6.89 -16.63 8.05
N PHE A 458 7.17 -15.94 6.95
CA PHE A 458 7.65 -14.56 6.98
C PHE A 458 6.60 -13.63 7.59
N VAL A 459 5.39 -13.59 7.05
CA VAL A 459 4.33 -12.68 7.55
C VAL A 459 3.96 -12.97 9.00
N LEU A 460 3.91 -14.26 9.37
CA LEU A 460 3.67 -14.68 10.75
C LEU A 460 4.76 -14.15 11.69
N SER A 461 6.03 -14.31 11.32
CA SER A 461 7.14 -13.86 12.16
C SER A 461 7.27 -12.35 12.24
N LEU A 462 7.05 -11.64 11.12
CA LEU A 462 7.04 -10.17 11.07
C LEU A 462 5.95 -9.60 11.97
N TYR A 463 4.75 -10.17 11.92
CA TYR A 463 3.64 -9.82 12.80
C TYR A 463 3.96 -10.10 14.27
N ALA A 464 4.38 -11.33 14.57
CA ALA A 464 4.61 -11.84 15.92
C ALA A 464 5.79 -11.15 16.65
N ARG A 465 6.80 -10.68 15.91
CA ARG A 465 7.89 -9.84 16.47
C ARG A 465 7.38 -8.52 17.03
N ASN A 466 6.26 -8.03 16.51
CA ASN A 466 5.61 -6.78 16.92
C ASN A 466 6.53 -5.54 16.86
N ASN A 467 7.38 -5.47 15.83
CA ASN A 467 8.24 -4.31 15.60
C ASN A 467 7.58 -3.37 14.59
N THR A 468 7.09 -2.22 15.06
CA THR A 468 6.38 -1.23 14.23
C THR A 468 7.21 -0.75 13.06
N GLY A 469 8.50 -0.47 13.25
CA GLY A 469 9.37 0.05 12.18
C GLY A 469 9.53 -0.94 11.02
N GLN A 470 9.75 -2.23 11.33
CA GLN A 470 9.86 -3.28 10.31
C GLN A 470 8.53 -3.49 9.58
N LYS A 471 7.40 -3.50 10.31
CA LYS A 471 6.05 -3.62 9.73
C LYS A 471 5.78 -2.47 8.76
N THR A 472 6.04 -1.22 9.16
CA THR A 472 5.81 -0.04 8.32
C THR A 472 6.70 -0.03 7.07
N GLN A 473 7.98 -0.40 7.21
CA GLN A 473 8.89 -0.46 6.07
C GLN A 473 8.43 -1.52 5.05
N TRP A 474 8.07 -2.71 5.51
CA TRP A 474 7.58 -3.77 4.63
C TRP A 474 6.26 -3.38 3.98
N LYS A 475 5.33 -2.79 4.75
CA LYS A 475 4.04 -2.26 4.27
C LYS A 475 4.21 -1.25 3.12
N HIS A 476 5.19 -0.35 3.20
CA HIS A 476 5.48 0.58 2.12
C HIS A 476 6.01 -0.15 0.88
N ASN A 477 6.98 -1.03 1.05
CA ASN A 477 7.61 -1.77 -0.05
C ASN A 477 6.60 -2.64 -0.81
N ILE A 478 5.71 -3.34 -0.10
CA ILE A 478 4.72 -4.23 -0.75
C ILE A 478 3.66 -3.45 -1.52
N ARG A 479 3.23 -2.28 -1.01
CA ARG A 479 2.28 -1.41 -1.71
C ARG A 479 2.86 -0.87 -3.03
N GLU A 480 4.12 -0.43 -3.01
CA GLU A 480 4.82 0.02 -4.22
C GLU A 480 5.05 -1.13 -5.21
N ARG A 481 5.33 -2.34 -4.70
CA ARG A 481 5.46 -3.53 -5.54
C ARG A 481 4.13 -3.88 -6.23
N PHE A 482 3.02 -3.91 -5.50
CA PHE A 482 1.69 -4.10 -6.09
C PHE A 482 1.39 -3.06 -7.16
N ARG A 483 1.65 -1.77 -6.90
CA ARG A 483 1.50 -0.71 -7.90
C ARG A 483 2.29 -1.03 -9.17
N THR A 484 3.58 -1.31 -9.04
CA THR A 484 4.50 -1.50 -10.17
C THR A 484 4.09 -2.71 -11.02
N GLU A 485 3.84 -3.86 -10.39
CA GLU A 485 3.49 -5.08 -11.10
C GLU A 485 2.13 -5.00 -11.81
N ILE A 486 1.20 -4.22 -11.26
CA ILE A 486 -0.11 -3.97 -11.87
C ILE A 486 0.02 -3.02 -13.06
N GLN A 487 0.85 -1.97 -12.95
CA GLN A 487 1.18 -1.10 -14.08
C GLN A 487 1.80 -1.89 -15.24
N GLU A 488 2.77 -2.76 -14.94
CA GLU A 488 3.38 -3.64 -15.95
C GLU A 488 2.35 -4.50 -16.68
N TRP A 489 1.40 -5.10 -15.95
CA TRP A 489 0.36 -5.89 -16.59
C TRP A 489 -0.56 -5.05 -17.47
N LEU A 490 -1.01 -3.89 -16.96
CA LEU A 490 -1.88 -3.01 -17.74
C LEU A 490 -1.23 -2.58 -19.04
N GLN A 491 0.08 -2.30 -19.04
CA GLN A 491 0.83 -1.93 -20.24
C GLN A 491 1.06 -3.08 -21.23
N LEU A 492 0.74 -4.33 -20.85
CA LEU A 492 0.71 -5.46 -21.82
C LEU A 492 -0.64 -5.54 -22.53
N ASP A 493 -1.72 -5.15 -21.87
CA ASP A 493 -3.09 -5.24 -22.37
C ASP A 493 -3.57 -3.93 -23.03
N TYR A 494 -2.97 -2.79 -22.68
CA TYR A 494 -3.38 -1.45 -23.09
C TYR A 494 -2.19 -0.58 -23.50
N ASP A 495 -2.40 0.21 -24.54
CA ASP A 495 -1.54 1.37 -24.85
C ASP A 495 -2.08 2.61 -24.12
N PHE A 496 -1.17 3.38 -23.55
CA PHE A 496 -1.48 4.59 -22.79
C PHE A 496 -0.95 5.82 -23.49
N TYR A 497 -1.79 6.85 -23.54
CA TYR A 497 -1.48 8.13 -24.17
C TYR A 497 -1.84 9.28 -23.23
N ALA A 498 -1.04 10.34 -23.27
CA ALA A 498 -1.42 11.64 -22.74
C ALA A 498 -1.97 12.49 -23.88
N MET A 499 -3.06 13.22 -23.64
CA MET A 499 -3.63 14.13 -24.63
C MET A 499 -3.98 15.48 -24.03
N LYS A 500 -3.70 16.55 -24.78
CA LYS A 500 -4.02 17.93 -24.43
C LYS A 500 -4.68 18.63 -25.62
N ALA A 501 -5.81 19.31 -25.39
CA ALA A 501 -6.55 19.96 -26.46
C ALA A 501 -5.69 21.03 -27.16
N HIS A 502 -5.88 21.20 -28.47
CA HIS A 502 -5.28 22.32 -29.19
C HIS A 502 -5.81 23.66 -28.65
N PRO A 503 -5.03 24.77 -28.73
CA PRO A 503 -5.46 26.08 -28.26
C PRO A 503 -6.76 26.63 -28.86
N ASP A 504 -7.16 26.14 -30.04
CA ASP A 504 -8.39 26.49 -30.76
C ASP A 504 -9.57 25.54 -30.48
N VAL A 505 -9.39 24.52 -29.63
CA VAL A 505 -10.40 23.51 -29.32
C VAL A 505 -10.76 23.54 -27.83
N ASN A 506 -12.06 23.52 -27.53
CA ASN A 506 -12.55 23.27 -26.17
C ASN A 506 -12.58 21.76 -25.89
N GLY A 507 -11.58 21.26 -25.16
CA GLY A 507 -11.43 19.83 -24.87
C GLY A 507 -12.60 19.21 -24.09
N GLU A 508 -13.16 19.93 -23.12
CA GLU A 508 -14.30 19.47 -22.34
C GLU A 508 -15.57 19.33 -23.20
N GLU A 509 -15.82 20.31 -24.06
CA GLU A 509 -16.97 20.30 -24.99
C GLU A 509 -16.82 19.19 -26.04
N TYR A 510 -15.61 18.97 -26.55
CA TYR A 510 -15.32 17.86 -27.45
C TYR A 510 -15.62 16.51 -26.78
N ILE A 511 -15.13 16.29 -25.56
CA ILE A 511 -15.35 15.04 -24.82
C ILE A 511 -16.85 14.79 -24.59
N LYS A 512 -17.61 15.83 -24.23
CA LYS A 512 -19.07 15.74 -24.04
C LYS A 512 -19.81 15.43 -25.35
N THR A 513 -19.38 16.02 -26.46
CA THR A 513 -20.00 15.79 -27.79
C THR A 513 -19.69 14.40 -28.32
N HIS A 514 -18.47 13.90 -28.10
CA HIS A 514 -18.00 12.57 -28.51
C HIS A 514 -18.10 11.53 -27.39
N PHE A 515 -18.97 11.75 -26.41
CA PHE A 515 -19.04 10.96 -25.18
C PHE A 515 -19.15 9.45 -25.43
N LYS A 516 -20.00 9.03 -26.39
CA LYS A 516 -20.22 7.61 -26.69
C LYS A 516 -18.95 6.88 -27.15
N GLU A 517 -18.04 7.59 -27.83
CA GLU A 517 -16.80 7.05 -28.39
C GLU A 517 -15.67 7.01 -27.35
N LEU A 518 -15.65 7.98 -26.43
CA LEU A 518 -14.59 8.22 -25.44
C LEU A 518 -14.89 7.68 -24.04
N LEU A 519 -16.16 7.41 -23.72
CA LEU A 519 -16.58 6.93 -22.40
C LEU A 519 -15.79 5.70 -21.97
N GLY A 520 -15.19 5.77 -20.78
CA GLY A 520 -14.40 4.69 -20.19
C GLY A 520 -13.03 4.47 -20.85
N LYS A 521 -12.67 5.22 -21.90
CA LYS A 521 -11.32 5.25 -22.50
C LYS A 521 -10.49 6.42 -21.99
N VAL A 522 -11.14 7.49 -21.54
CA VAL A 522 -10.52 8.75 -21.12
C VAL A 522 -10.75 9.02 -19.64
N TYR A 523 -9.71 9.48 -18.94
CA TYR A 523 -9.74 9.90 -17.54
C TYR A 523 -8.87 11.14 -17.33
N THR A 524 -9.10 11.91 -16.27
CA THR A 524 -8.33 13.14 -15.94
C THR A 524 -7.47 12.94 -14.68
N PRO A 525 -6.39 12.14 -14.76
CA PRO A 525 -5.58 11.79 -13.58
C PRO A 525 -4.60 12.89 -13.18
N PHE A 526 -4.27 13.82 -14.06
CA PHE A 526 -3.17 14.76 -13.83
C PHE A 526 -3.56 15.97 -12.97
N THR A 527 -2.58 16.76 -12.56
CA THR A 527 -2.82 18.00 -11.79
C THR A 527 -3.31 19.12 -12.71
N ASP A 528 -2.80 19.15 -13.95
CA ASP A 528 -3.37 19.97 -15.02
C ASP A 528 -4.64 19.30 -15.57
N GLU A 529 -5.80 19.86 -15.22
CA GLU A 529 -7.12 19.38 -15.66
C GLU A 529 -7.34 19.50 -17.19
N SER A 530 -6.47 20.23 -17.90
CA SER A 530 -6.49 20.30 -19.36
C SER A 530 -5.81 19.10 -20.05
N VAL A 531 -5.18 18.21 -19.28
CA VAL A 531 -4.51 17.01 -19.78
C VAL A 531 -5.29 15.77 -19.38
N TYR A 532 -5.53 14.91 -20.36
CA TYR A 532 -6.28 13.67 -20.20
C TYR A 532 -5.38 12.46 -20.45
N SER A 533 -5.68 11.36 -19.76
CA SER A 533 -5.11 10.04 -20.01
C SER A 533 -6.08 9.25 -20.87
N LEU A 534 -5.59 8.68 -21.96
CA LEU A 534 -6.31 7.79 -22.86
C LEU A 534 -5.72 6.37 -22.75
N ALA A 535 -6.57 5.37 -22.52
CA ALA A 535 -6.17 3.96 -22.46
C ALA A 535 -6.92 3.16 -23.51
N LEU A 536 -6.17 2.46 -24.37
CA LEU A 536 -6.72 1.72 -25.52
C LEU A 536 -6.29 0.26 -25.46
N ASP A 537 -7.25 -0.65 -25.43
CA ASP A 537 -7.04 -2.10 -25.34
C ASP A 537 -6.43 -2.63 -26.65
N THR A 538 -5.33 -3.37 -26.56
CA THR A 538 -4.62 -3.92 -27.73
C THR A 538 -4.75 -5.44 -27.85
N THR A 539 -5.55 -6.08 -27.00
CA THR A 539 -5.66 -7.54 -26.88
C THR A 539 -6.40 -8.20 -28.05
N THR A 540 -7.22 -7.45 -28.78
CA THR A 540 -7.97 -7.96 -29.94
C THR A 540 -7.71 -7.13 -31.20
N GLU A 541 -7.69 -7.77 -32.36
CA GLU A 541 -7.50 -7.08 -33.66
C GLU A 541 -8.61 -6.08 -33.98
N VAL A 542 -9.84 -6.35 -33.51
CA VAL A 542 -10.97 -5.42 -33.64
C VAL A 542 -10.68 -4.11 -32.90
N ASN A 543 -10.21 -4.21 -31.64
CA ASN A 543 -9.85 -3.02 -30.87
C ASN A 543 -8.72 -2.25 -31.55
N LYS A 544 -7.68 -2.93 -32.08
CA LYS A 544 -6.56 -2.25 -32.76
C LYS A 544 -7.02 -1.41 -33.94
N ALA A 545 -7.89 -1.95 -34.81
CA ALA A 545 -8.42 -1.20 -35.95
C ALA A 545 -9.27 0.01 -35.51
N GLU A 546 -10.11 -0.15 -34.49
CA GLU A 546 -10.89 0.96 -33.91
C GLU A 546 -9.98 2.02 -33.26
N ASN A 547 -8.92 1.59 -32.58
CA ASN A 547 -7.95 2.45 -31.90
C ASN A 547 -7.18 3.33 -32.91
N GLU A 548 -6.76 2.78 -34.05
CA GLU A 548 -6.10 3.53 -35.10
C GLU A 548 -6.99 4.65 -35.66
N GLN A 549 -8.27 4.35 -35.89
CA GLN A 549 -9.25 5.34 -36.34
C GLN A 549 -9.48 6.43 -35.29
N LEU A 550 -9.67 6.04 -34.03
CA LEU A 550 -9.88 6.97 -32.93
C LEU A 550 -8.66 7.88 -32.71
N LEU A 551 -7.44 7.33 -32.73
CA LEU A 551 -6.21 8.10 -32.58
C LEU A 551 -6.01 9.09 -33.74
N SER A 552 -6.35 8.69 -34.97
CA SER A 552 -6.30 9.58 -36.15
C SER A 552 -7.27 10.75 -36.00
N GLU A 553 -8.47 10.51 -35.47
CA GLU A 553 -9.44 11.57 -35.22
C GLU A 553 -9.00 12.49 -34.07
N LEU A 554 -8.58 11.93 -32.94
CA LEU A 554 -8.13 12.70 -31.77
C LEU A 554 -6.94 13.60 -32.11
N LYS A 555 -5.99 13.15 -32.93
CA LYS A 555 -4.82 13.94 -33.37
C LYS A 555 -5.20 15.20 -34.17
N LYS A 556 -6.43 15.32 -34.68
CA LYS A 556 -6.91 16.55 -35.35
C LYS A 556 -7.25 17.65 -34.35
N TYR A 557 -7.62 17.30 -33.12
CA TYR A 557 -8.14 18.23 -32.11
C TYR A 557 -7.26 18.29 -30.84
N PHE A 558 -6.39 17.31 -30.63
CA PHE A 558 -5.54 17.17 -29.46
C PHE A 558 -4.09 16.88 -29.86
N PHE A 559 -3.16 17.42 -29.09
CA PHE A 559 -1.81 16.88 -29.01
C PHE A 559 -1.87 15.53 -28.31
N VAL A 560 -1.46 14.46 -28.98
CA VAL A 560 -1.47 13.09 -28.43
C VAL A 560 -0.05 12.55 -28.43
N ALA A 561 0.41 12.02 -27.30
CA ALA A 561 1.70 11.35 -27.15
C ALA A 561 1.55 10.04 -26.36
N ASP A 562 2.35 9.04 -26.72
CA ASP A 562 2.51 7.83 -25.91
C ASP A 562 3.00 8.23 -24.51
N CYS A 563 2.33 7.74 -23.47
CA CYS A 563 2.64 8.07 -22.08
C CYS A 563 2.49 6.80 -21.24
N ARG A 564 3.61 6.24 -20.80
CA ARG A 564 3.58 5.03 -19.96
C ARG A 564 2.96 5.31 -18.60
N LEU A 565 2.40 4.29 -17.95
CA LEU A 565 1.97 4.39 -16.56
C LEU A 565 3.20 4.67 -15.69
N GLY A 566 3.13 5.71 -14.85
CA GLY A 566 4.28 6.19 -14.07
C GLY A 566 5.10 7.30 -14.75
N GLU A 567 4.82 7.64 -16.00
CA GLU A 567 5.50 8.72 -16.72
C GLU A 567 4.75 10.05 -16.61
N HIS A 568 5.47 11.17 -16.55
CA HIS A 568 4.86 12.50 -16.46
C HIS A 568 4.40 12.99 -17.85
N PRO A 569 3.13 13.42 -17.99
CA PRO A 569 2.58 13.86 -19.28
C PRO A 569 3.30 15.09 -19.85
N ASP A 570 3.77 15.99 -18.98
CA ASP A 570 4.46 17.22 -19.39
C ASP A 570 5.76 16.95 -20.16
N LYS A 571 6.41 15.82 -19.91
CA LYS A 571 7.65 15.43 -20.60
C LYS A 571 7.36 14.91 -22.00
N VAL A 572 6.32 14.10 -22.14
CA VAL A 572 5.97 13.46 -23.43
C VAL A 572 5.22 14.40 -24.37
N LEU A 573 4.42 15.33 -23.84
CA LEU A 573 3.64 16.28 -24.64
C LEU A 573 4.46 17.46 -25.19
N GLN A 574 5.67 17.73 -24.65
CA GLN A 574 6.54 18.81 -25.14
C GLN A 574 6.83 18.70 -26.63
N LYS A 575 7.13 17.49 -27.11
CA LYS A 575 7.46 17.24 -28.51
C LYS A 575 6.27 17.56 -29.44
N PRO A 576 5.08 16.93 -29.30
CA PRO A 576 3.91 17.28 -30.11
C PRO A 576 3.54 18.77 -30.07
N ILE A 577 3.62 19.40 -28.89
CA ILE A 577 3.32 20.83 -28.75
C ILE A 577 4.33 21.68 -29.56
N SER A 578 5.61 21.32 -29.52
CA SER A 578 6.65 22.04 -30.29
C SER A 578 6.57 21.81 -31.81
N GLU A 579 6.09 20.64 -32.26
CA GLU A 579 5.88 20.33 -33.67
C GLU A 579 4.72 21.14 -34.27
N GLY A 580 3.86 21.71 -33.40
CA GLY A 580 2.72 22.52 -33.77
C GLY A 580 1.54 21.69 -34.24
N TYR A 581 0.44 22.36 -34.58
CA TYR A 581 -0.78 21.72 -35.04
C TYR A 581 -1.33 22.45 -36.26
N LEU A 582 -2.09 21.72 -37.08
CA LEU A 582 -2.91 22.33 -38.13
C LEU A 582 -4.21 22.81 -37.47
N PRO A 583 -4.55 24.11 -37.53
CA PRO A 583 -5.82 24.60 -37.03
C PRO A 583 -6.96 23.80 -37.63
N VAL A 584 -7.95 23.44 -36.81
CA VAL A 584 -9.13 22.72 -37.31
C VAL A 584 -9.73 23.59 -38.42
N ALA A 585 -9.80 23.05 -39.64
CA ALA A 585 -10.35 23.79 -40.77
C ALA A 585 -11.78 24.19 -40.42
N ASP A 586 -11.96 25.50 -40.20
CA ASP A 586 -13.17 26.15 -39.69
C ASP A 586 -14.45 25.39 -40.06
N ALA A 587 -15.01 24.68 -39.07
CA ALA A 587 -16.45 24.69 -38.95
C ALA A 587 -16.85 26.15 -38.66
N THR A 588 -17.06 26.91 -39.75
CA THR A 588 -17.97 28.05 -39.84
C THR A 588 -17.71 29.23 -38.88
N LYS A 589 -16.55 29.89 -38.93
CA LYS A 589 -16.48 31.31 -38.51
C LYS A 589 -17.03 32.19 -39.62
N ASP A 590 -18.35 32.29 -39.71
CA ASP A 590 -19.06 33.07 -40.72
C ASP A 590 -19.35 34.52 -40.30
N GLY A 591 -18.99 34.89 -39.07
CA GLY A 591 -19.15 36.22 -38.50
C GLY A 591 -18.23 37.25 -39.15
N VAL A 592 -18.78 38.42 -39.48
CA VAL A 592 -18.10 39.56 -40.10
C VAL A 592 -18.09 40.73 -39.13
N LEU A 593 -16.90 41.17 -38.74
CA LEU A 593 -16.70 42.43 -38.02
C LEU A 593 -16.65 43.58 -39.02
N MET A 594 -17.70 44.39 -39.03
CA MET A 594 -17.83 45.57 -39.88
C MET A 594 -17.18 46.78 -39.24
N VAL A 595 -16.16 47.33 -39.90
CA VAL A 595 -15.40 48.49 -39.44
C VAL A 595 -15.56 49.64 -40.43
N MET A 596 -16.21 50.71 -39.99
CA MET A 596 -16.35 51.91 -40.81
C MET A 596 -14.98 52.61 -40.93
N MET A 597 -14.49 52.80 -42.16
CA MET A 597 -13.18 53.41 -42.41
C MET A 597 -13.18 54.32 -43.63
N GLU A 598 -13.33 55.62 -43.38
CA GLU A 598 -13.05 56.66 -44.40
C GLU A 598 -11.55 56.82 -44.63
N ASN A 599 -11.15 57.15 -45.86
CA ASN A 599 -9.76 57.26 -46.29
C ASN A 599 -8.95 55.97 -46.04
N TYR A 600 -9.51 54.84 -46.46
CA TYR A 600 -8.87 53.52 -46.33
C TYR A 600 -7.45 53.52 -46.91
N GLU A 601 -7.25 54.09 -48.10
CA GLU A 601 -5.95 54.16 -48.78
C GLU A 601 -4.82 54.80 -47.94
N GLY A 602 -5.14 55.86 -47.19
CA GLY A 602 -4.16 56.48 -46.28
C GLY A 602 -3.99 55.72 -44.97
N LYS A 603 -5.04 55.08 -44.46
CA LYS A 603 -5.04 54.36 -43.16
C LYS A 603 -4.42 52.98 -43.26
N LYS A 604 -4.59 52.28 -44.39
CA LYS A 604 -4.11 50.92 -44.60
C LYS A 604 -2.60 50.77 -44.43
N GLN A 605 -1.84 51.83 -44.75
CA GLN A 605 -0.38 51.88 -44.54
C GLN A 605 0.03 51.71 -43.07
N LYS A 606 -0.86 51.98 -42.11
CA LYS A 606 -0.57 51.90 -40.67
C LYS A 606 -0.84 50.54 -40.04
N PHE A 607 -1.61 49.67 -40.67
CA PHE A 607 -2.01 48.38 -40.10
C PHE A 607 -1.84 47.17 -41.03
N LEU A 608 -1.87 47.35 -42.36
CA LEU A 608 -1.59 46.24 -43.28
C LEU A 608 -0.17 45.66 -43.15
N PRO A 609 0.91 46.45 -42.92
CA PRO A 609 2.25 45.86 -42.78
C PRO A 609 2.38 44.90 -41.59
N THR A 610 1.60 45.11 -40.52
CA THR A 610 1.62 44.28 -39.31
C THR A 610 0.49 43.26 -39.27
N GLY A 611 -0.55 43.45 -40.09
CA GLY A 611 -1.81 42.69 -40.02
C GLY A 611 -2.65 42.99 -38.78
N LYS A 612 -2.21 43.89 -37.89
CA LYS A 612 -2.83 44.08 -36.56
C LYS A 612 -3.52 45.42 -36.44
N LEU A 613 -4.77 45.38 -35.97
CA LEU A 613 -5.64 46.55 -35.79
C LEU A 613 -6.38 46.44 -34.45
N ALA A 614 -6.48 47.56 -33.73
CA ALA A 614 -7.39 47.71 -32.60
C ALA A 614 -8.68 48.41 -33.04
N VAL A 615 -9.81 47.70 -32.93
CA VAL A 615 -11.15 48.19 -33.25
C VAL A 615 -11.84 48.62 -31.96
N GLY A 616 -12.05 49.92 -31.77
CA GLY A 616 -12.74 50.45 -30.59
C GLY A 616 -14.20 50.02 -30.56
N ILE A 617 -14.64 49.46 -29.42
CA ILE A 617 -16.03 49.12 -29.16
C ILE A 617 -16.56 49.96 -27.99
N LYS A 618 -17.83 50.36 -28.07
CA LYS A 618 -18.51 51.14 -27.03
C LYS A 618 -19.47 50.25 -26.25
N TYR A 619 -19.90 50.70 -25.08
CA TYR A 619 -20.98 50.06 -24.32
C TYR A 619 -22.35 50.36 -24.97
N THR A 620 -22.55 49.84 -26.17
CA THR A 620 -23.77 49.94 -26.98
C THR A 620 -24.22 48.54 -27.36
N ARG A 621 -25.46 48.41 -27.87
CA ARG A 621 -25.98 47.12 -28.35
C ARG A 621 -25.01 46.42 -29.32
N ASP A 622 -24.51 47.16 -30.31
CA ASP A 622 -23.58 46.64 -31.30
C ASP A 622 -22.24 46.21 -30.68
N GLY A 623 -21.75 46.94 -29.65
CA GLY A 623 -20.52 46.57 -28.95
C GLY A 623 -20.66 45.34 -28.06
N ILE A 624 -21.82 45.16 -27.42
CA ILE A 624 -22.14 43.92 -26.66
C ILE A 624 -22.27 42.74 -27.63
N GLU A 625 -22.96 42.93 -28.76
CA GLU A 625 -23.12 41.89 -29.78
C GLU A 625 -21.78 41.41 -30.34
N ILE A 626 -20.80 42.31 -30.54
CA ILE A 626 -19.42 41.94 -30.91
C ILE A 626 -18.74 41.13 -29.80
N ALA A 627 -18.89 41.53 -28.53
CA ALA A 627 -18.26 40.84 -27.41
C ALA A 627 -18.84 39.44 -27.18
N GLU A 628 -20.15 39.25 -27.35
CA GLU A 628 -20.84 37.96 -27.27
C GLU A 628 -20.44 37.00 -28.40
N ASN A 629 -20.13 37.54 -29.58
CA ASN A 629 -19.82 36.76 -30.78
C ASN A 629 -18.32 36.75 -31.12
N LEU A 630 -17.44 37.03 -30.17
CA LEU A 630 -16.01 37.22 -30.44
C LEU A 630 -15.38 36.00 -31.15
N GLN A 631 -15.73 34.79 -30.73
CA GLN A 631 -15.15 33.55 -31.26
C GLN A 631 -15.68 33.15 -32.65
N SER A 632 -16.82 33.70 -33.08
CA SER A 632 -17.41 33.43 -34.40
C SER A 632 -16.94 34.38 -35.50
N ILE A 633 -16.20 35.45 -35.14
CA ILE A 633 -15.63 36.41 -36.10
C ILE A 633 -14.54 35.73 -36.92
N GLY A 634 -14.85 35.48 -38.20
CA GLY A 634 -13.92 34.93 -39.19
C GLY A 634 -13.41 35.96 -40.20
N TYR A 635 -14.09 37.11 -40.31
CA TYR A 635 -13.77 38.13 -41.30
C TYR A 635 -13.85 39.55 -40.73
N VAL A 636 -13.06 40.47 -41.29
CA VAL A 636 -13.21 41.92 -41.10
C VAL A 636 -13.54 42.58 -42.42
N LEU A 637 -14.60 43.39 -42.43
CA LEU A 637 -15.03 44.18 -43.58
C LEU A 637 -14.82 45.67 -43.30
N PHE A 638 -13.90 46.30 -44.02
CA PHE A 638 -13.75 47.75 -44.03
C PHE A 638 -14.68 48.38 -45.06
N HIS A 639 -15.47 49.35 -44.64
CA HIS A 639 -16.51 49.94 -45.50
C HIS A 639 -16.80 51.40 -45.17
N THR A 640 -17.55 52.08 -46.05
CA THR A 640 -18.00 53.47 -45.86
C THR A 640 -19.51 53.59 -45.66
N ARG A 641 -20.16 52.49 -45.21
CA ARG A 641 -21.63 52.30 -45.18
C ARG A 641 -22.27 52.33 -46.58
N LYS A 642 -21.47 52.12 -47.62
CA LYS A 642 -21.85 52.03 -49.03
C LYS A 642 -21.25 50.76 -49.61
N ASP A 643 -21.91 50.20 -50.60
CA ASP A 643 -21.47 48.96 -51.25
C ASP A 643 -20.27 49.15 -52.21
N VAL A 644 -19.61 50.32 -52.15
CA VAL A 644 -18.51 50.72 -53.02
C VAL A 644 -17.25 50.97 -52.20
N GLY A 645 -16.10 50.47 -52.67
CA GLY A 645 -14.81 50.62 -51.99
C GLY A 645 -14.74 49.86 -50.66
N GLN A 646 -15.26 48.62 -50.65
CA GLN A 646 -15.23 47.73 -49.50
C GLN A 646 -14.00 46.83 -49.58
N HIS A 647 -13.41 46.51 -48.42
CA HIS A 647 -12.21 45.67 -48.34
C HIS A 647 -12.43 44.57 -47.30
N LEU A 648 -12.31 43.31 -47.72
CA LEU A 648 -12.61 42.13 -46.89
C LEU A 648 -11.34 41.31 -46.66
N PHE A 649 -11.09 40.99 -45.39
CA PHE A 649 -9.94 40.17 -44.97
C PHE A 649 -10.37 39.06 -44.03
N ARG A 650 -9.67 37.91 -44.10
CA ARG A 650 -9.83 36.81 -43.15
C ARG A 650 -9.14 37.14 -41.83
N VAL A 651 -9.72 36.71 -40.72
CA VAL A 651 -9.17 36.90 -39.37
C VAL A 651 -8.38 35.66 -38.95
N LYS A 652 -7.14 35.86 -38.51
CA LYS A 652 -6.28 34.83 -37.92
C LYS A 652 -6.54 34.67 -36.43
N SER A 653 -6.67 35.80 -35.73
CA SER A 653 -6.99 35.81 -34.29
C SER A 653 -7.73 37.08 -33.91
N VAL A 654 -8.50 36.98 -32.83
CA VAL A 654 -9.31 38.07 -32.29
C VAL A 654 -9.27 38.02 -30.76
N GLN A 655 -9.07 39.18 -30.13
CA GLN A 655 -8.98 39.29 -28.68
C GLN A 655 -9.69 40.54 -28.19
N LEU A 656 -10.47 40.40 -27.12
CA LEU A 656 -11.10 41.53 -26.43
C LEU A 656 -10.14 42.10 -25.38
N ILE A 657 -9.89 43.40 -25.47
CA ILE A 657 -9.10 44.19 -24.54
C ILE A 657 -10.02 45.16 -23.80
N LYS A 658 -10.03 45.05 -22.46
CA LYS A 658 -10.98 45.77 -21.59
C LYS A 658 -10.48 47.15 -21.15
N SER A 659 -9.18 47.41 -21.21
CA SER A 659 -8.56 48.70 -20.86
C SER A 659 -7.57 49.15 -21.93
N VAL A 660 -7.48 50.47 -22.16
CA VAL A 660 -6.51 51.07 -23.10
C VAL A 660 -5.07 50.78 -22.70
N ASP A 661 -4.81 50.63 -21.41
CA ASP A 661 -3.46 50.38 -20.88
C ASP A 661 -2.91 49.00 -21.27
N ASP A 662 -3.80 48.06 -21.59
CA ASP A 662 -3.47 46.70 -22.01
C ASP A 662 -3.26 46.57 -23.54
N LEU A 663 -3.41 47.67 -24.30
CA LEU A 663 -3.19 47.64 -25.75
C LEU A 663 -1.70 47.51 -26.09
N PRO A 664 -1.34 46.67 -27.09
CA PRO A 664 0.03 46.61 -27.59
C PRO A 664 0.55 47.99 -28.04
N ALA A 665 1.77 48.34 -27.60
CA ALA A 665 2.38 49.61 -27.96
C ALA A 665 2.53 49.74 -29.49
N GLY A 666 2.10 50.89 -30.03
CA GLY A 666 2.20 51.19 -31.46
C GLY A 666 1.14 50.54 -32.35
N ILE A 667 0.16 49.81 -31.80
CA ILE A 667 -0.95 49.28 -32.59
C ILE A 667 -1.83 50.41 -33.14
N TYR A 668 -2.21 50.30 -34.42
CA TYR A 668 -3.12 51.24 -35.05
C TYR A 668 -4.53 51.09 -34.45
N ARG A 669 -5.14 52.22 -34.06
CA ARG A 669 -6.50 52.28 -33.50
C ARG A 669 -7.42 52.94 -34.52
N ASN A 670 -8.55 52.31 -34.84
CA ASN A 670 -9.53 52.93 -35.75
C ASN A 670 -10.23 54.14 -35.11
N VAL A 671 -10.44 54.11 -33.80
CA VAL A 671 -11.05 55.14 -32.96
C VAL A 671 -10.22 55.23 -31.68
N SER A 672 -9.93 56.44 -31.20
CA SER A 672 -9.10 56.68 -30.02
C SER A 672 -9.90 57.09 -28.78
N THR A 673 -11.21 57.20 -28.89
CA THR A 673 -12.11 57.76 -27.86
C THR A 673 -12.83 56.69 -27.04
N THR A 674 -12.39 55.43 -27.08
CA THR A 674 -13.00 54.30 -26.36
C THR A 674 -12.01 53.67 -25.40
N GLU A 675 -12.53 53.05 -24.33
CA GLU A 675 -11.73 52.32 -23.34
C GLU A 675 -11.55 50.83 -23.70
N MET A 676 -12.50 50.27 -24.43
CA MET A 676 -12.49 48.85 -24.85
C MET A 676 -12.18 48.71 -26.34
N TYR A 677 -11.43 47.65 -26.68
CA TYR A 677 -11.01 47.36 -28.04
C TYR A 677 -11.11 45.88 -28.35
N VAL A 678 -11.43 45.55 -29.60
CA VAL A 678 -11.21 44.24 -30.19
C VAL A 678 -9.94 44.33 -31.01
N VAL A 679 -8.88 43.63 -30.59
CA VAL A 679 -7.64 43.50 -31.36
C VAL A 679 -7.81 42.36 -32.35
N VAL A 680 -7.61 42.66 -33.63
CA VAL A 680 -7.74 41.70 -34.72
C VAL A 680 -6.42 41.56 -35.44
N ASP A 681 -6.05 40.32 -35.72
CA ASP A 681 -4.95 39.96 -36.62
C ASP A 681 -5.56 39.44 -37.94
N ILE A 682 -5.36 40.17 -39.03
CA ILE A 682 -5.91 39.86 -40.35
C ILE A 682 -4.87 39.22 -41.27
N ASP A 683 -5.34 38.33 -42.14
CA ASP A 683 -4.52 37.79 -43.22
C ASP A 683 -4.38 38.80 -44.36
N THR A 684 -3.18 39.34 -44.52
CA THR A 684 -2.86 40.35 -45.54
C THR A 684 -2.28 39.75 -46.82
N SER A 685 -2.21 38.41 -46.93
CA SER A 685 -1.66 37.71 -48.10
C SER A 685 -2.54 37.84 -49.35
N SER A 686 -3.86 37.90 -49.18
CA SER A 686 -4.80 38.19 -50.26
C SER A 686 -6.07 38.86 -49.72
N GLU A 687 -6.53 39.89 -50.42
CA GLU A 687 -7.82 40.54 -50.15
C GLU A 687 -8.94 39.71 -50.80
N MET A 688 -10.02 39.48 -50.08
CA MET A 688 -11.15 38.67 -50.55
C MET A 688 -12.15 39.51 -51.35
N ASP A 689 -12.85 38.87 -52.29
CA ASP A 689 -13.91 39.53 -53.05
C ASP A 689 -15.10 39.90 -52.15
N ALA A 690 -15.40 41.20 -52.09
CA ALA A 690 -16.49 41.78 -51.33
C ALA A 690 -17.69 42.19 -52.19
N SER A 691 -17.71 41.84 -53.49
CA SER A 691 -18.74 42.28 -54.45
C SER A 691 -20.16 41.85 -54.08
N GLU A 692 -20.31 40.72 -53.39
CA GLU A 692 -21.61 40.20 -52.91
C GLU A 692 -21.99 40.70 -51.51
N MET A 693 -21.15 41.52 -50.85
CA MET A 693 -21.40 42.01 -49.49
C MET A 693 -22.06 43.39 -49.51
N HIS A 694 -23.27 43.50 -48.96
CA HIS A 694 -24.03 44.76 -48.96
C HIS A 694 -23.96 45.51 -47.61
N SER A 695 -22.84 46.18 -47.32
CA SER A 695 -22.68 46.92 -46.06
C SER A 695 -23.65 48.10 -45.88
N SER A 696 -24.24 48.62 -46.95
CA SER A 696 -25.27 49.66 -46.90
C SER A 696 -26.58 49.21 -46.25
N ARG A 697 -26.82 47.88 -46.16
CA ARG A 697 -28.08 47.31 -45.67
C ARG A 697 -28.11 47.09 -44.15
N LYS A 698 -26.96 47.12 -43.46
CA LYS A 698 -26.92 47.06 -42.00
C LYS A 698 -27.32 48.41 -41.41
N ALA A 699 -28.42 48.41 -40.64
CA ALA A 699 -28.97 49.62 -40.04
C ALA A 699 -28.01 50.26 -39.03
N TYR A 700 -28.03 51.60 -38.97
CA TYR A 700 -27.30 52.40 -37.99
C TYR A 700 -28.08 53.67 -37.66
N THR A 701 -27.76 54.30 -36.53
CA THR A 701 -28.32 55.60 -36.14
C THR A 701 -27.25 56.69 -36.35
N PRO A 702 -27.62 57.99 -36.42
CA PRO A 702 -26.64 59.07 -36.48
C PRO A 702 -25.56 58.99 -35.39
N ASN A 703 -25.91 58.49 -34.21
CA ASN A 703 -25.00 58.34 -33.06
C ASN A 703 -24.09 57.10 -33.14
N THR A 704 -24.51 56.05 -33.86
CA THR A 704 -23.75 54.77 -34.00
C THR A 704 -23.13 54.59 -35.38
N ARG A 705 -23.18 55.62 -36.24
CA ARG A 705 -22.69 55.57 -37.63
C ARG A 705 -21.25 55.08 -37.76
N TYR A 706 -20.38 55.51 -36.83
CA TYR A 706 -18.95 55.21 -36.80
C TYR A 706 -18.59 54.01 -35.92
N ASP A 707 -19.58 53.42 -35.25
CA ASP A 707 -19.35 52.28 -34.38
C ASP A 707 -19.16 51.01 -35.21
N ALA A 708 -18.28 50.13 -34.74
CA ALA A 708 -18.12 48.81 -35.33
C ALA A 708 -19.37 47.96 -35.08
N GLN A 709 -19.67 47.03 -35.98
CA GLN A 709 -20.84 46.17 -35.89
C GLN A 709 -20.50 44.72 -36.21
N PHE A 710 -21.25 43.78 -35.63
CA PHE A 710 -21.20 42.36 -35.97
C PHE A 710 -22.38 41.99 -36.87
N ILE A 711 -22.13 41.09 -37.84
CA ILE A 711 -23.17 40.47 -38.66
C ILE A 711 -22.66 39.14 -39.24
N ASN A 712 -23.53 38.17 -39.47
CA ASN A 712 -23.15 36.95 -40.18
C ASN A 712 -23.04 37.23 -41.68
N SER A 713 -22.05 36.61 -42.33
CA SER A 713 -21.76 36.78 -43.77
C SER A 713 -22.95 36.44 -44.66
N SER A 714 -23.77 35.46 -44.28
CA SER A 714 -25.02 35.11 -44.95
C SER A 714 -26.01 36.28 -45.01
N GLN A 715 -26.14 37.07 -43.94
CA GLN A 715 -27.04 38.23 -43.89
C GLN A 715 -26.53 39.42 -44.71
N LEU A 716 -25.22 39.52 -44.95
CA LEU A 716 -24.64 40.51 -45.86
C LEU A 716 -24.84 40.13 -47.35
N LYS A 717 -24.89 38.83 -47.65
CA LYS A 717 -25.09 38.28 -49.00
C LYS A 717 -26.56 38.10 -49.39
N SER A 718 -27.41 37.71 -48.43
CA SER A 718 -28.84 37.47 -48.63
C SER A 718 -29.68 38.44 -47.82
N MET A 719 -30.12 39.53 -48.47
CA MET A 719 -31.36 40.22 -48.12
C MET A 719 -32.01 40.68 -49.42
N LYS A 720 -32.85 39.82 -50.00
CA LYS A 720 -33.87 40.23 -50.96
C LYS A 720 -34.96 41.01 -50.24
#